data_AF-A0A7I4BJH1-F1
#
_entry.id   AF-A0A7I4BJH1-F1
#
_cell.length_a   1.000
_cell.length_b   1.000
_cell.length_c   1.000
_cell.angle_alpha   90.00
_cell.angle_beta   90.00
_cell.angle_gamma   90.00
#
_symmetry.space_group_name_H-M   'P 1'
#
loop_
_entity.id
_entity.type
_entity.pdbx_description
1 polymer ?
#
loop_
_entity_poly.entity_id
_entity_poly.type
_entity_poly.pdbx_seq_one_letter_code
_entity_poly.pdbx_strand_id
1 'polypeptide(L)'
;MLIHVAENGQSFDLDCQPTTNVGVIQNTLVSITGIPLHEQILFCGDTSLRADHALVAYKLPDDNRHVFLYNRSRLIADCPPPPPEDPEVPPRETPPPPSSLNEGHPLDDASDPALKALPSYERQFKYHFQKGHAIFCASQKKFDICRRLLREQQVQEMALETARGNIAYYYKVIDNQFGEFLRQYARQHKQHSDLLANFERDLERLRACKLHPSLRTETRKTLLNCVRESSLRERAEHCSFSHKQFGSKVAELKVVYLDLQRNVQYLFGSPSAVDVHDLERTIEEHIQFTDEQASIVQSLSKDVNTVKKLVDDCVCGQYSGNLRPHDAVSALGPMYDVHDKNHIPRLEACDMELENLLEYCKKSKNKMNLCVHTRLQNVAALQSNIRDMRNQLAVFKEALVRQSDHFAELKLLRRVGPSYKACLAEVVRRKASMKLYMGQAGQLAEKLARKREAEIARREEFLRVQSMYIHREVLQAMGLFEIPSQCIVNIAPFDTNLLDIDVNDIERYAPESLVGRLMKGPDQNPRGSSRSLSNSGFQSSGGSQGTMDALDEQNLDANEDDSGGDEIAGTSKLEVENAWLKSELASAVAMLCNLDPGSGLEEGAGDSQDPGKSAEMERGGRAQNAAQKTAEALHLKDEHAKHLKSMLAMLKVQCNSYEKRIRELEQRLAEQHIQLQKYRSMERHDRRSHVPEEFDQLQEIIEPEQGTSETSGITGDGTGRMQGGVVIPEPMDEGMTSNIQASSTTSINARTDADGGQRRSTREGGDEVMSDVSGGISVMDAGAVDSRKESSAGGVNGNEGLLEVPNDVNAEKEQRDDDVELNGNLVGAGADEIALKEPVVGGNASLRETEQEVSALQTDLLEKNEQLMATDDRLKAAMEEVARLTSELDGNAELLNECQMNCAHLENRLHEAREEARTNLCAADRRAAEYSALRASSVRLRGLMERLRSCITAPVGNPSSFAESLRSLAVSLSSVNVNDGSEDSEFRNAIRVLADRVGNLAQQRAELLERCNIAETNQAHLKRDLENQAELLKSLYSKRKFDKQASKEKICFARFEIHGLAVFLRNANGHFEAINHNCPHYYLSGESIALFQEQGLPSGSPYIVGQIVHIDRKIVIPAPPPPPPPNGTLDGNLQGNELGAGTMLVPARARASHNPYGLPVGTEYYVVTVAMVPDF
;
A
#
# COMPACT_ATOMS: atom_id res chain seq x y z
N MET A 1 14.60 20.48 -49.54
CA MET A 1 14.53 20.48 -48.07
C MET A 1 15.17 21.76 -47.53
N LEU A 2 14.41 22.59 -46.82
CA LEU A 2 14.95 23.82 -46.22
C LEU A 2 15.83 23.53 -44.99
N ILE A 3 16.95 24.27 -44.91
CA ILE A 3 17.78 24.42 -43.72
C ILE A 3 17.90 25.90 -43.40
N HIS A 4 17.64 26.24 -42.14
CA HIS A 4 17.61 27.60 -41.62
C HIS A 4 18.86 27.88 -40.76
N VAL A 5 19.59 28.94 -41.05
CA VAL A 5 20.71 29.39 -40.20
C VAL A 5 20.15 30.18 -39.02
N ALA A 6 20.31 29.66 -37.81
CA ALA A 6 19.71 30.24 -36.61
C ALA A 6 20.24 31.64 -36.27
N GLU A 7 21.50 31.95 -36.62
CA GLU A 7 22.15 33.24 -36.34
C GLU A 7 21.48 34.41 -37.06
N ASN A 8 21.15 34.25 -38.34
CA ASN A 8 20.67 35.34 -39.22
C ASN A 8 19.36 35.03 -39.98
N GLY A 9 18.75 33.87 -39.78
CA GLY A 9 17.47 33.50 -40.41
C GLY A 9 17.55 33.08 -41.88
N GLN A 10 18.73 33.12 -42.50
CA GLN A 10 18.89 32.77 -43.91
C GLN A 10 18.52 31.30 -44.14
N SER A 11 17.81 31.05 -45.23
CA SER A 11 17.16 29.76 -45.50
C SER A 11 17.64 29.22 -46.85
N PHE A 12 18.20 28.01 -46.84
CA PHE A 12 18.76 27.35 -48.00
C PHE A 12 17.97 26.09 -48.33
N ASP A 13 17.48 25.97 -49.55
CA ASP A 13 16.83 24.75 -50.03
C ASP A 13 17.89 23.80 -50.62
N LEU A 14 17.95 22.57 -50.09
CA LEU A 14 18.86 21.52 -50.56
C LEU A 14 18.04 20.36 -51.15
N ASP A 15 18.35 19.97 -52.38
CA ASP A 15 17.89 18.68 -52.93
C ASP A 15 18.57 17.55 -52.16
N CYS A 16 17.75 16.75 -51.48
CA CYS A 16 18.17 15.74 -50.53
C CYS A 16 17.19 14.57 -50.57
N GLN A 17 17.72 13.36 -50.73
CA GLN A 17 16.93 12.14 -50.69
C GLN A 17 16.82 11.63 -49.24
N PRO A 18 15.76 10.87 -48.87
CA PRO A 18 15.63 10.32 -47.51
C PRO A 18 16.81 9.43 -47.08
N THR A 19 17.55 8.87 -48.04
CA THR A 19 18.76 8.06 -47.81
C THR A 19 20.07 8.85 -47.73
N THR A 20 20.03 10.18 -47.87
CA THR A 20 21.22 11.03 -47.70
C THR A 20 21.65 11.06 -46.23
N ASN A 21 22.94 10.84 -45.97
CA ASN A 21 23.52 10.98 -44.63
C ASN A 21 23.71 12.44 -44.25
N VAL A 22 23.48 12.77 -42.98
CA VAL A 22 23.61 14.13 -42.43
C VAL A 22 25.03 14.69 -42.67
N GLY A 23 26.08 13.87 -42.60
CA GLY A 23 27.45 14.33 -42.89
C GLY A 23 27.65 14.85 -44.32
N VAL A 24 26.88 14.37 -45.30
CA VAL A 24 26.90 14.92 -46.69
C VAL A 24 26.31 16.33 -46.69
N ILE A 25 25.21 16.53 -45.97
CA ILE A 25 24.51 17.82 -45.85
C ILE A 25 25.39 18.83 -45.12
N GLN A 26 26.07 18.41 -44.05
CA GLN A 26 27.04 19.24 -43.33
C GLN A 26 28.19 19.70 -44.24
N ASN A 27 28.74 18.81 -45.08
CA ASN A 27 29.75 19.17 -46.09
C ASN A 27 29.23 20.22 -47.07
N THR A 28 28.02 20.05 -47.62
CA THR A 28 27.38 21.04 -48.49
C THR A 28 27.20 22.39 -47.78
N LEU A 29 26.77 22.37 -46.52
CA LEU A 29 26.62 23.58 -45.69
C LEU A 29 27.96 24.30 -45.43
N VAL A 30 29.12 23.62 -45.38
CA VAL A 30 30.42 24.32 -45.33
C VAL A 30 30.60 25.20 -46.57
N SER A 31 30.30 24.67 -47.75
CA SER A 31 30.49 25.41 -49.02
C SER A 31 29.52 26.59 -49.21
N ILE A 32 28.36 26.55 -48.56
CA ILE A 32 27.30 27.58 -48.66
C ILE A 32 27.42 28.64 -47.55
N THR A 33 27.71 28.22 -46.32
CA THR A 33 27.66 29.09 -45.12
C THR A 33 29.04 29.47 -44.58
N GLY A 34 30.11 28.78 -45.01
CA GLY A 34 31.46 28.92 -44.45
C GLY A 34 31.66 28.29 -43.07
N ILE A 35 30.60 27.83 -42.38
CA ILE A 35 30.68 27.28 -41.01
C ILE A 35 31.38 25.90 -41.04
N PRO A 36 32.52 25.71 -40.34
CA PRO A 36 33.25 24.44 -40.32
C PRO A 36 32.44 23.29 -39.70
N LEU A 37 32.64 22.06 -40.19
CA LEU A 37 31.92 20.86 -39.73
C LEU A 37 31.87 20.66 -38.21
N HIS A 38 32.94 21.03 -37.50
CA HIS A 38 33.05 20.88 -36.05
C HIS A 38 32.34 21.99 -35.26
N GLU A 39 31.96 23.09 -35.94
CA GLU A 39 31.17 24.18 -35.39
C GLU A 39 29.68 24.07 -35.76
N GLN A 40 29.34 23.32 -36.81
CA GLN A 40 27.94 23.08 -37.20
C GLN A 40 27.19 22.23 -36.17
N ILE A 41 26.07 22.74 -35.66
CA ILE A 41 25.13 21.99 -34.82
C ILE A 41 23.76 22.02 -35.51
N LEU A 42 23.28 20.86 -35.97
CA LEU A 42 21.97 20.70 -36.62
C LEU A 42 20.92 20.14 -35.63
N PHE A 43 19.73 20.74 -35.64
CA PHE A 43 18.53 20.28 -34.93
C PHE A 43 17.29 20.23 -35.83
N CYS A 44 16.38 19.31 -35.54
CA CYS A 44 15.04 19.23 -36.11
C CYS A 44 14.07 18.98 -34.94
N GLY A 45 13.37 20.03 -34.50
CA GLY A 45 12.61 20.00 -33.24
C GLY A 45 13.51 19.75 -32.03
N ASP A 46 13.14 18.77 -31.21
CA ASP A 46 13.89 18.37 -30.01
C ASP A 46 15.22 17.64 -30.30
N THR A 47 15.38 17.11 -31.52
CA THR A 47 16.38 16.10 -31.84
C THR A 47 17.57 16.70 -32.61
N SER A 48 18.79 16.44 -32.14
CA SER A 48 20.02 16.81 -32.84
C SER A 48 20.39 15.76 -33.91
N LEU A 49 20.68 16.22 -35.12
CA LEU A 49 21.04 15.37 -36.25
C LEU A 49 22.51 14.92 -36.13
N ARG A 50 22.76 13.62 -36.33
CA ARG A 50 24.09 13.01 -36.22
C ARG A 50 24.64 12.65 -37.60
N ALA A 51 25.91 13.00 -37.86
CA ALA A 51 26.57 12.91 -39.17
C ALA A 51 26.54 11.50 -39.81
N ASP A 52 26.57 10.46 -38.98
CA ASP A 52 26.55 9.03 -39.31
C ASP A 52 25.14 8.48 -39.64
N HIS A 53 24.08 9.24 -39.37
CA HIS A 53 22.70 8.84 -39.60
C HIS A 53 22.15 9.40 -40.92
N ALA A 54 21.22 8.67 -41.54
CA ALA A 54 20.46 9.09 -42.72
C ALA A 54 19.24 9.93 -42.35
N LEU A 55 18.85 10.89 -43.21
CA LEU A 55 17.69 11.78 -42.98
C LEU A 55 16.39 11.05 -42.60
N VAL A 56 16.13 9.88 -43.19
CA VAL A 56 14.94 9.06 -42.90
C VAL A 56 14.82 8.67 -41.41
N ALA A 57 15.93 8.56 -40.67
CA ALA A 57 15.90 8.29 -39.23
C ALA A 57 15.24 9.42 -38.43
N TYR A 58 15.27 10.65 -38.94
CA TYR A 58 14.67 11.85 -38.36
C TYR A 58 13.32 12.23 -39.00
N LYS A 59 12.78 11.37 -39.87
CA LYS A 59 11.62 11.64 -40.74
C LYS A 59 11.85 12.86 -41.65
N LEU A 60 13.03 12.94 -42.26
CA LEU A 60 13.40 13.98 -43.23
C LEU A 60 13.71 13.35 -44.61
N PRO A 61 13.58 14.11 -45.71
CA PRO A 61 12.96 15.43 -45.81
C PRO A 61 11.44 15.38 -45.58
N ASP A 62 10.90 16.44 -44.96
CA ASP A 62 9.48 16.70 -44.73
C ASP A 62 9.30 18.22 -44.68
N ASP A 63 8.42 18.78 -45.51
CA ASP A 63 8.23 20.23 -45.64
C ASP A 63 7.64 20.87 -44.37
N ASN A 64 7.05 20.05 -43.48
CA ASN A 64 6.54 20.49 -42.17
C ASN A 64 7.62 20.47 -41.07
N ARG A 65 8.89 20.17 -41.41
CA ARG A 65 9.98 19.99 -40.43
C ARG A 65 11.17 20.90 -40.71
N HIS A 66 11.15 22.06 -40.07
CA HIS A 66 12.27 23.01 -40.08
C HIS A 66 13.53 22.40 -39.46
N VAL A 67 14.63 22.43 -40.22
CA VAL A 67 15.97 22.06 -39.76
C VAL A 67 16.76 23.33 -39.46
N PHE A 68 17.26 23.48 -38.23
CA PHE A 68 18.02 24.65 -37.79
C PHE A 68 19.51 24.33 -37.66
N LEU A 69 20.35 25.17 -38.26
CA LEU A 69 21.81 25.18 -38.12
C LEU A 69 22.23 26.27 -37.14
N TYR A 70 22.85 25.88 -36.03
CA TYR A 70 23.48 26.76 -35.06
C TYR A 70 25.00 26.72 -35.22
N ASN A 71 25.65 27.87 -35.15
CA ASN A 71 27.10 27.99 -35.21
C ASN A 71 27.71 27.98 -33.79
N ARG A 72 28.49 26.94 -33.46
CA ARG A 72 29.08 26.73 -32.13
C ARG A 72 30.05 27.84 -31.71
N SER A 73 30.79 28.47 -32.62
CA SER A 73 31.72 29.54 -32.25
C SER A 73 31.01 30.80 -31.73
N ARG A 74 29.77 31.06 -32.18
CA ARG A 74 28.92 32.13 -31.63
C ARG A 74 28.36 31.85 -30.25
N LEU A 75 28.17 30.57 -29.90
CA LEU A 75 27.62 30.14 -28.61
C LEU A 75 28.58 30.35 -27.43
N ILE A 76 29.83 30.69 -27.70
CA ILE A 76 30.86 30.92 -26.68
C ILE A 76 30.60 32.30 -26.05
N ALA A 77 30.57 32.37 -24.72
CA ALA A 77 30.61 33.65 -24.00
C ALA A 77 31.86 34.44 -24.42
N ASP A 78 31.75 35.77 -24.47
CA ASP A 78 32.77 36.68 -25.02
C ASP A 78 32.97 36.61 -26.56
N CYS A 79 32.21 35.79 -27.30
CA CYS A 79 32.16 35.93 -28.76
C CYS A 79 31.58 37.31 -29.13
N PRO A 80 32.26 38.11 -29.98
CA PRO A 80 31.75 39.40 -30.42
C PRO A 80 30.43 39.26 -31.18
N PRO A 81 29.55 40.28 -31.12
CA PRO A 81 28.26 40.25 -31.79
C PRO A 81 28.41 40.13 -33.32
N PRO A 82 27.38 39.67 -34.03
CA PRO A 82 27.37 39.66 -35.49
C PRO A 82 27.53 41.10 -36.03
N PRO A 83 28.27 41.29 -37.14
CA PRO A 83 28.37 42.59 -37.79
C PRO A 83 27.00 43.02 -38.33
N PRO A 84 26.74 44.33 -38.48
CA PRO A 84 25.49 44.80 -39.08
C PRO A 84 25.32 44.27 -40.51
N GLU A 85 24.18 43.62 -40.77
CA GLU A 85 23.76 43.26 -42.12
C GLU A 85 23.14 44.49 -42.78
N ASP A 86 23.70 44.88 -43.94
CA ASP A 86 23.15 45.91 -44.82
C ASP A 86 22.91 45.29 -46.22
N PRO A 87 21.67 44.95 -46.58
CA PRO A 87 21.39 44.34 -47.89
C PRO A 87 21.56 45.37 -49.01
N GLU A 88 22.36 45.01 -50.02
CA GLU A 88 22.64 45.85 -51.18
C GLU A 88 21.35 46.20 -51.95
N VAL A 89 21.00 47.49 -51.95
CA VAL A 89 19.84 48.02 -52.67
C VAL A 89 20.31 48.43 -54.07
N PRO A 90 19.84 47.80 -55.15
CA PRO A 90 20.27 48.17 -56.49
C PRO A 90 19.83 49.60 -56.82
N PRO A 91 20.71 50.43 -57.41
CA PRO A 91 20.46 51.87 -57.58
C PRO A 91 19.29 52.16 -58.52
N ARG A 92 18.65 53.33 -58.33
CA ARG A 92 17.57 53.84 -59.19
C ARG A 92 18.13 54.27 -60.56
N GLU A 93 18.01 53.41 -61.57
CA GLU A 93 18.32 53.75 -62.96
C GLU A 93 17.16 54.54 -63.61
N THR A 94 17.11 55.85 -63.36
CA THR A 94 16.17 56.74 -64.05
C THR A 94 16.63 57.05 -65.47
N PRO A 95 15.74 57.04 -66.49
CA PRO A 95 16.10 57.48 -67.83
C PRO A 95 16.57 58.94 -67.87
N PRO A 96 17.45 59.34 -68.80
CA PRO A 96 17.72 60.75 -69.06
C PRO A 96 16.46 61.44 -69.62
N PRO A 97 16.26 62.74 -69.35
CA PRO A 97 15.16 63.50 -69.95
C PRO A 97 15.31 63.59 -71.48
N PRO A 98 14.20 63.63 -72.25
CA PRO A 98 14.25 63.66 -73.70
C PRO A 98 14.97 64.91 -74.19
N SER A 99 15.99 64.71 -75.04
CA SER A 99 16.77 65.80 -75.61
C SER A 99 15.95 66.59 -76.64
N SER A 100 16.13 67.91 -76.68
CA SER A 100 15.44 68.82 -77.60
C SER A 100 16.03 68.86 -79.02
N LEU A 101 16.87 67.88 -79.38
CA LEU A 101 17.39 67.70 -80.73
C LEU A 101 16.36 66.92 -81.56
N ASN A 102 16.07 67.40 -82.77
CA ASN A 102 15.11 66.76 -83.67
C ASN A 102 15.66 65.42 -84.19
N GLU A 103 15.34 64.33 -83.50
CA GLU A 103 15.10 63.05 -84.18
C GLU A 103 13.94 63.27 -85.16
N GLY A 104 14.25 63.43 -86.45
CA GLY A 104 13.29 63.92 -87.45
C GLY A 104 12.03 63.06 -87.53
N HIS A 105 10.91 63.57 -87.01
CA HIS A 105 9.63 62.90 -86.97
C HIS A 105 8.76 63.32 -88.16
N PRO A 106 7.98 62.44 -88.80
CA PRO A 106 7.15 62.78 -89.97
C PRO A 106 6.07 63.86 -89.75
N LEU A 107 5.85 64.31 -88.51
CA LEU A 107 4.97 65.44 -88.17
C LEU A 107 5.72 66.76 -87.93
N ASP A 108 7.06 66.76 -87.83
CA ASP A 108 7.85 67.97 -87.55
C ASP A 108 7.76 68.99 -88.70
N ASP A 109 7.50 68.53 -89.93
CA ASP A 109 7.30 69.35 -91.13
C ASP A 109 5.83 69.78 -91.36
N ALA A 110 4.88 69.35 -90.52
CA ALA A 110 3.46 69.64 -90.71
C ALA A 110 3.11 71.14 -90.66
N SER A 111 2.11 71.59 -91.42
CA SER A 111 1.73 73.02 -91.46
C SER A 111 0.98 73.51 -90.21
N ASP A 112 0.42 72.60 -89.41
CA ASP A 112 -0.35 72.90 -88.20
C ASP A 112 0.55 72.86 -86.94
N PRO A 113 0.67 73.96 -86.17
CA PRO A 113 1.41 73.98 -84.90
C PRO A 113 0.97 72.92 -83.88
N ALA A 114 -0.31 72.51 -83.90
CA ALA A 114 -0.80 71.44 -83.02
C ALA A 114 -0.16 70.09 -83.38
N LEU A 115 -0.06 69.77 -84.68
CA LEU A 115 0.58 68.53 -85.15
C LEU A 115 2.08 68.48 -84.83
N LYS A 116 2.77 69.63 -84.80
CA LYS A 116 4.17 69.73 -84.36
C LYS A 116 4.37 69.49 -82.86
N ALA A 117 3.31 69.63 -82.04
CA ALA A 117 3.39 69.39 -80.59
C ALA A 117 3.16 67.92 -80.21
N LEU A 118 2.50 67.11 -81.05
CA LEU A 118 2.23 65.71 -80.74
C LEU A 118 3.51 64.86 -80.50
N PRO A 119 4.59 64.97 -81.29
CA PRO A 119 5.81 64.19 -81.06
C PRO A 119 6.58 64.60 -79.80
N SER A 120 6.51 65.87 -79.38
CA SER A 120 7.12 66.30 -78.11
C SER A 120 6.32 65.80 -76.91
N TYR A 121 4.98 65.81 -76.98
CA TYR A 121 4.14 65.14 -75.99
C TYR A 121 4.40 63.63 -75.94
N GLU A 122 4.51 62.91 -77.07
CA GLU A 122 4.81 61.47 -77.04
C GLU A 122 6.14 61.18 -76.33
N ARG A 123 7.21 61.92 -76.67
CA ARG A 123 8.52 61.83 -76.00
C ARG A 123 8.41 62.09 -74.49
N GLN A 124 7.63 63.09 -74.08
CA GLN A 124 7.44 63.44 -72.67
C GLN A 124 6.61 62.40 -71.89
N PHE A 125 5.47 61.96 -72.43
CA PHE A 125 4.64 60.94 -71.81
C PHE A 125 5.40 59.61 -71.68
N LYS A 126 6.14 59.22 -72.73
CA LYS A 126 7.02 58.05 -72.75
C LYS A 126 8.11 58.15 -71.68
N TYR A 127 8.73 59.32 -71.52
CA TYR A 127 9.69 59.59 -70.44
C TYR A 127 9.02 59.52 -69.05
N HIS A 128 7.83 60.08 -68.86
CA HIS A 128 7.09 60.00 -67.59
C HIS A 128 6.75 58.55 -67.22
N PHE A 129 6.28 57.74 -68.17
CA PHE A 129 6.08 56.30 -67.96
C PHE A 129 7.38 55.56 -67.63
N GLN A 130 8.46 55.80 -68.37
CA GLN A 130 9.75 55.14 -68.12
C GLN A 130 10.36 55.53 -66.76
N LYS A 131 10.29 56.82 -66.37
CA LYS A 131 10.71 57.30 -65.04
C LYS A 131 9.84 56.66 -63.94
N GLY A 132 8.52 56.68 -64.10
CA GLY A 132 7.59 56.11 -63.13
C GLY A 132 7.75 54.59 -62.97
N HIS A 133 7.98 53.88 -64.07
CA HIS A 133 8.25 52.44 -64.07
C HIS A 133 9.59 52.12 -63.39
N ALA A 134 10.64 52.91 -63.61
CA ALA A 134 11.92 52.75 -62.90
C ALA A 134 11.78 52.96 -61.38
N ILE A 135 11.01 53.99 -60.96
CA ILE A 135 10.68 54.26 -59.54
C ILE A 135 9.92 53.07 -58.93
N PHE A 136 8.88 52.57 -59.61
CA PHE A 136 8.12 51.40 -59.17
C PHE A 136 8.99 50.14 -59.07
N CYS A 137 9.80 49.84 -60.07
CA CYS A 137 10.69 48.68 -60.05
C CYS A 137 11.78 48.76 -58.97
N ALA A 138 12.23 49.97 -58.59
CA ALA A 138 13.11 50.15 -57.43
C ALA A 138 12.34 49.95 -56.11
N SER A 139 11.16 50.54 -56.00
CA SER A 139 10.27 50.46 -54.82
C SER A 139 9.85 49.01 -54.50
N GLN A 140 9.48 48.25 -55.54
CA GLN A 140 9.12 46.83 -55.42
C GLN A 140 10.28 45.99 -54.88
N LYS A 141 11.51 46.20 -55.39
CA LYS A 141 12.72 45.51 -54.88
C LYS A 141 12.98 45.82 -53.40
N LYS A 142 12.77 47.06 -52.94
CA LYS A 142 12.88 47.41 -51.51
C LYS A 142 11.86 46.65 -50.67
N PHE A 143 10.59 46.62 -51.11
CA PHE A 143 9.53 45.92 -50.41
C PHE A 143 9.74 44.40 -50.36
N ASP A 144 10.31 43.81 -51.42
CA ASP A 144 10.74 42.41 -51.42
C ASP A 144 11.90 42.14 -50.44
N ILE A 145 12.84 43.10 -50.29
CA ILE A 145 13.87 43.05 -49.23
C ILE A 145 13.22 43.14 -47.84
N CYS A 146 12.26 44.05 -47.60
CA CYS A 146 11.52 44.11 -46.32
C CYS A 146 10.84 42.77 -45.98
N ARG A 147 10.13 42.18 -46.96
CA ARG A 147 9.51 40.86 -46.83
C ARG A 147 10.52 39.72 -46.62
N ARG A 148 11.72 39.81 -47.19
CA ARG A 148 12.81 38.87 -46.90
C ARG A 148 13.30 39.02 -45.45
N LEU A 149 13.59 40.24 -45.01
CA LEU A 149 14.08 40.53 -43.66
C LEU A 149 13.06 40.11 -42.58
N LEU A 150 11.75 40.22 -42.85
CA LEU A 150 10.69 39.69 -41.98
C LEU A 150 10.77 38.18 -41.84
N ARG A 151 10.79 37.43 -42.95
CA ARG A 151 10.88 35.95 -42.94
C ARG A 151 12.13 35.46 -42.22
N GLU A 152 13.27 36.13 -42.41
CA GLU A 152 14.50 35.82 -41.68
C GLU A 152 14.33 36.04 -40.16
N GLN A 153 13.62 37.10 -39.73
CA GLN A 153 13.32 37.33 -38.31
C GLN A 153 12.31 36.32 -37.72
N GLN A 154 11.29 35.91 -38.48
CA GLN A 154 10.37 34.82 -38.10
C GLN A 154 11.13 33.49 -37.93
N VAL A 155 12.06 33.18 -38.82
CA VAL A 155 12.94 32.00 -38.73
C VAL A 155 13.88 32.08 -37.50
N GLN A 156 14.42 33.27 -37.19
CA GLN A 156 15.21 33.49 -35.98
C GLN A 156 14.39 33.27 -34.69
N GLU A 157 13.13 33.70 -34.66
CA GLU A 157 12.23 33.46 -33.53
C GLU A 157 11.92 31.96 -33.35
N MET A 158 11.61 31.23 -34.43
CA MET A 158 11.42 29.77 -34.38
C MET A 158 12.69 29.01 -33.93
N ALA A 159 13.87 29.46 -34.35
CA ALA A 159 15.15 28.89 -33.92
C ALA A 159 15.41 29.12 -32.42
N LEU A 160 15.05 30.30 -31.90
CA LEU A 160 15.12 30.62 -30.49
C LEU A 160 14.12 29.79 -29.67
N GLU A 161 12.89 29.61 -30.13
CA GLU A 161 11.90 28.81 -29.41
C GLU A 161 12.24 27.32 -29.38
N THR A 162 12.78 26.79 -30.49
CA THR A 162 13.35 25.43 -30.55
C THR A 162 14.45 25.24 -29.49
N ALA A 163 15.33 26.24 -29.34
CA ALA A 163 16.40 26.23 -28.34
C ALA A 163 15.86 26.38 -26.89
N ARG A 164 14.82 27.19 -26.68
CA ARG A 164 14.13 27.35 -25.37
C ARG A 164 13.40 26.07 -24.95
N GLY A 165 12.69 25.41 -25.87
CA GLY A 165 12.03 24.13 -25.62
C GLY A 165 13.00 23.01 -25.24
N ASN A 166 14.18 22.98 -25.88
CA ASN A 166 15.27 22.07 -25.53
C ASN A 166 15.75 22.28 -24.07
N ILE A 167 15.97 23.53 -23.64
CA ILE A 167 16.27 23.87 -22.24
C ILE A 167 15.12 23.45 -21.31
N ALA A 168 13.87 23.73 -21.66
CA ALA A 168 12.70 23.41 -20.83
C ALA A 168 12.63 21.91 -20.51
N TYR A 169 12.84 21.07 -21.52
CA TYR A 169 12.87 19.62 -21.39
C TYR A 169 13.98 19.15 -20.43
N TYR A 170 15.24 19.53 -20.68
CA TYR A 170 16.34 19.05 -19.85
C TYR A 170 16.32 19.63 -18.44
N TYR A 171 15.91 20.90 -18.25
CA TYR A 171 15.72 21.47 -16.92
C TYR A 171 14.66 20.70 -16.13
N LYS A 172 13.50 20.39 -16.73
CA LYS A 172 12.44 19.61 -16.07
C LYS A 172 12.91 18.21 -15.64
N VAL A 173 13.76 17.56 -16.42
CA VAL A 173 14.39 16.28 -16.04
C VAL A 173 15.31 16.44 -14.83
N ILE A 174 16.07 17.54 -14.73
CA ILE A 174 16.95 17.81 -13.59
C ILE A 174 16.18 18.26 -12.34
N ASP A 175 15.13 19.06 -12.47
CA ASP A 175 14.24 19.48 -11.37
C ASP A 175 13.59 18.27 -10.68
N ASN A 176 13.04 17.33 -11.47
CA ASN A 176 12.54 16.06 -10.96
C ASN A 176 13.65 15.25 -10.23
N GLN A 177 14.82 15.08 -10.84
CA GLN A 177 15.93 14.30 -10.26
C GLN A 177 16.52 14.93 -8.99
N PHE A 178 16.49 16.26 -8.90
CA PHE A 178 16.89 17.03 -7.72
C PHE A 178 15.86 16.91 -6.60
N GLY A 179 14.56 17.02 -6.92
CA GLY A 179 13.47 16.82 -5.96
C GLY A 179 13.37 15.39 -5.43
N GLU A 180 13.66 14.37 -6.25
CA GLU A 180 13.88 12.99 -5.81
C GLU A 180 15.07 12.86 -4.85
N PHE A 181 16.23 13.41 -5.24
CA PHE A 181 17.43 13.38 -4.43
C PHE A 181 17.20 14.03 -3.05
N LEU A 182 16.56 15.21 -3.00
CA LEU A 182 16.25 15.88 -1.74
C LEU A 182 15.27 15.08 -0.87
N ARG A 183 14.26 14.41 -1.46
CA ARG A 183 13.34 13.52 -0.71
C ARG A 183 14.04 12.26 -0.17
N GLN A 184 15.03 11.72 -0.88
CA GLN A 184 15.84 10.60 -0.38
C GLN A 184 16.81 11.07 0.72
N TYR A 185 17.52 12.17 0.46
CA TYR A 185 18.43 12.81 1.41
C TYR A 185 17.73 13.19 2.72
N ALA A 186 16.56 13.82 2.68
CA ALA A 186 15.86 14.27 3.88
C ALA A 186 15.49 13.10 4.81
N ARG A 187 14.96 12.00 4.25
CA ARG A 187 14.60 10.79 5.00
C ARG A 187 15.84 10.11 5.59
N GLN A 188 16.91 9.95 4.81
CA GLN A 188 18.17 9.39 5.30
C GLN A 188 18.83 10.29 6.36
N HIS A 189 18.80 11.61 6.19
CA HIS A 189 19.35 12.57 7.13
C HIS A 189 18.59 12.56 8.47
N LYS A 190 17.26 12.48 8.45
CA LYS A 190 16.40 12.27 9.62
C LYS A 190 16.82 11.00 10.37
N GLN A 191 16.82 9.84 9.70
CA GLN A 191 17.26 8.56 10.27
C GLN A 191 18.69 8.59 10.83
N HIS A 192 19.64 9.20 10.12
CA HIS A 192 21.05 9.29 10.53
C HIS A 192 21.22 10.23 11.75
N SER A 193 20.51 11.36 11.78
CA SER A 193 20.44 12.24 12.95
C SER A 193 19.82 11.52 14.15
N ASP A 194 18.72 10.79 13.96
CA ASP A 194 18.03 10.05 15.03
C ASP A 194 18.89 8.91 15.61
N LEU A 195 19.71 8.26 14.77
CA LEU A 195 20.71 7.27 15.18
C LEU A 195 21.79 7.90 16.07
N LEU A 196 22.40 9.00 15.62
CA LEU A 196 23.45 9.70 16.38
C LEU A 196 22.92 10.30 17.70
N ALA A 197 21.77 10.98 17.65
CA ALA A 197 21.20 11.70 18.80
C ALA A 197 20.77 10.81 19.97
N ASN A 198 20.56 9.51 19.74
CA ASN A 198 20.19 8.55 20.78
C ASN A 198 21.26 7.46 20.99
N PHE A 199 22.42 7.53 20.34
CA PHE A 199 23.46 6.49 20.37
C PHE A 199 23.84 6.05 21.79
N GLU A 200 24.12 6.99 22.70
CA GLU A 200 24.42 6.68 24.11
C GLU A 200 23.23 6.03 24.82
N ARG A 201 22.00 6.49 24.56
CA ARG A 201 20.78 5.93 25.16
C ARG A 201 20.51 4.50 24.68
N ASP A 202 20.87 4.22 23.43
CA ASP A 202 20.76 2.88 22.84
C ASP A 202 21.85 1.95 23.44
N LEU A 203 23.07 2.43 23.68
CA LEU A 203 24.10 1.71 24.45
C LEU A 203 23.67 1.47 25.91
N GLU A 204 23.09 2.46 26.59
CA GLU A 204 22.59 2.34 27.96
C GLU A 204 21.50 1.27 28.11
N ARG A 205 20.58 1.17 27.15
CA ARG A 205 19.56 0.09 27.13
C ARG A 205 20.21 -1.30 27.04
N LEU A 206 21.19 -1.47 26.16
CA LEU A 206 21.93 -2.73 26.03
C LEU A 206 22.83 -3.02 27.25
N ARG A 207 23.27 -1.98 27.98
CA ARG A 207 23.97 -2.09 29.27
C ARG A 207 23.03 -2.48 30.41
N ALA A 208 21.78 -2.01 30.40
CA ALA A 208 20.76 -2.34 31.39
C ALA A 208 20.17 -3.75 31.21
N CYS A 209 20.01 -4.22 29.96
CA CYS A 209 19.52 -5.56 29.66
C CYS A 209 20.53 -6.64 30.05
N LYS A 210 20.18 -7.41 31.10
CA LYS A 210 20.94 -8.58 31.57
C LYS A 210 20.49 -9.81 30.78
N LEU A 211 21.46 -10.58 30.27
CA LEU A 211 21.18 -11.84 29.57
C LEU A 211 20.48 -12.86 30.49
N HIS A 212 19.79 -13.84 29.91
CA HIS A 212 19.26 -15.00 30.64
C HIS A 212 20.36 -15.67 31.48
N PRO A 213 20.12 -16.10 32.74
CA PRO A 213 21.16 -16.65 33.62
C PRO A 213 22.04 -17.73 32.96
N SER A 214 21.44 -18.70 32.28
CA SER A 214 22.15 -19.80 31.58
C SER A 214 23.02 -19.36 30.40
N LEU A 215 22.92 -18.10 29.96
CA LEU A 215 23.76 -17.52 28.90
C LEU A 215 24.93 -16.67 29.43
N ARG A 216 25.00 -16.45 30.75
CA ARG A 216 26.02 -15.58 31.35
C ARG A 216 27.36 -16.29 31.50
N THR A 217 28.44 -15.53 31.31
CA THR A 217 29.81 -15.93 31.64
C THR A 217 30.48 -14.81 32.46
N GLU A 218 31.72 -15.01 32.88
CA GLU A 218 32.50 -13.96 33.56
C GLU A 218 32.64 -12.68 32.72
N THR A 219 32.76 -12.83 31.40
CA THR A 219 32.94 -11.76 30.41
C THR A 219 31.64 -11.29 29.76
N ARG A 220 30.59 -12.12 29.72
CA ARG A 220 29.32 -11.85 29.02
C ARG A 220 28.14 -11.85 30.00
N LYS A 221 27.68 -10.66 30.41
CA LYS A 221 26.65 -10.48 31.45
C LYS A 221 25.41 -9.71 30.95
N THR A 222 25.60 -8.75 30.05
CA THR A 222 24.56 -7.90 29.45
C THR A 222 24.60 -7.98 27.92
N LEU A 223 23.56 -7.48 27.23
CA LEU A 223 23.55 -7.44 25.76
C LEU A 223 24.71 -6.62 25.19
N LEU A 224 25.14 -5.56 25.88
CA LEU A 224 26.29 -4.76 25.48
C LEU A 224 27.60 -5.58 25.44
N ASN A 225 27.76 -6.62 26.27
CA ASN A 225 28.93 -7.51 26.18
C ASN A 225 28.96 -8.37 24.91
N CYS A 226 27.87 -8.44 24.15
CA CYS A 226 27.82 -9.13 22.86
C CYS A 226 28.33 -8.24 21.70
N VAL A 227 28.72 -6.98 21.96
CA VAL A 227 29.11 -6.00 20.94
C VAL A 227 30.39 -5.25 21.35
N ARG A 228 31.19 -4.79 20.38
CA ARG A 228 32.44 -4.05 20.65
C ARG A 228 32.16 -2.56 20.85
N GLU A 229 32.05 -2.12 22.10
CA GLU A 229 31.69 -0.71 22.42
C GLU A 229 32.71 0.31 21.86
N SER A 230 34.02 0.04 21.96
CA SER A 230 35.07 0.97 21.46
C SER A 230 34.93 1.24 19.96
N SER A 231 34.91 0.18 19.14
CA SER A 231 34.75 0.28 17.68
C SER A 231 33.42 0.90 17.26
N LEU A 232 32.37 0.82 18.09
CA LEU A 232 31.12 1.53 17.84
C LEU A 232 31.23 3.03 18.13
N ARG A 233 31.96 3.44 19.18
CA ARG A 233 32.20 4.86 19.51
C ARG A 233 33.02 5.55 18.43
N GLU A 234 34.13 4.93 18.01
CA GLU A 234 34.98 5.38 16.89
C GLU A 234 34.15 5.60 15.60
N ARG A 235 33.26 4.65 15.28
CA ARG A 235 32.37 4.77 14.11
C ARG A 235 31.24 5.78 14.29
N ALA A 236 30.72 5.99 15.50
CA ALA A 236 29.73 7.03 15.77
C ALA A 236 30.31 8.44 15.55
N GLU A 237 31.57 8.65 15.96
CA GLU A 237 32.31 9.90 15.69
C GLU A 237 32.56 10.11 14.19
N HIS A 238 33.04 9.09 13.47
CA HIS A 238 33.22 9.15 12.01
C HIS A 238 31.89 9.40 11.27
N CYS A 239 30.80 8.74 11.69
CA CYS A 239 29.46 8.97 11.17
C CYS A 239 28.96 10.39 11.44
N SER A 240 29.21 10.94 12.62
CA SER A 240 28.87 12.32 13.01
C SER A 240 29.62 13.36 12.15
N PHE A 241 30.91 13.14 11.89
CA PHE A 241 31.69 13.98 10.99
C PHE A 241 31.17 13.89 9.54
N SER A 242 31.02 12.67 9.00
CA SER A 242 30.55 12.43 7.63
C SER A 242 29.15 13.00 7.39
N HIS A 243 28.25 12.87 8.36
CA HIS A 243 26.89 13.41 8.32
C HIS A 243 26.88 14.94 8.21
N LYS A 244 27.64 15.63 9.08
CA LYS A 244 27.78 17.10 9.03
C LYS A 244 28.42 17.58 7.73
N GLN A 245 29.53 16.96 7.31
CA GLN A 245 30.25 17.32 6.09
C GLN A 245 29.39 17.18 4.84
N PHE A 246 28.65 16.08 4.72
CA PHE A 246 27.73 15.85 3.61
C PHE A 246 26.54 16.82 3.64
N GLY A 247 26.02 17.14 4.84
CA GLY A 247 24.97 18.15 5.01
C GLY A 247 25.38 19.54 4.51
N SER A 248 26.61 19.97 4.82
CA SER A 248 27.17 21.21 4.26
C SER A 248 27.27 21.14 2.73
N LYS A 249 27.75 20.03 2.17
CA LYS A 249 27.86 19.87 0.70
C LYS A 249 26.50 19.83 -0.01
N VAL A 250 25.46 19.26 0.61
CA VAL A 250 24.09 19.31 0.07
C VAL A 250 23.48 20.72 0.21
N ALA A 251 23.89 21.52 1.21
CA ALA A 251 23.53 22.94 1.27
C ALA A 251 24.20 23.75 0.14
N GLU A 252 25.48 23.50 -0.15
CA GLU A 252 26.18 24.10 -1.31
C GLU A 252 25.48 23.75 -2.64
N LEU A 253 25.15 22.46 -2.86
CA LEU A 253 24.43 22.00 -4.06
C LEU A 253 23.07 22.72 -4.22
N LYS A 254 22.35 22.97 -3.13
CA LYS A 254 21.08 23.72 -3.15
C LYS A 254 21.26 25.17 -3.65
N VAL A 255 22.36 25.83 -3.33
CA VAL A 255 22.64 27.19 -3.84
C VAL A 255 22.85 27.15 -5.35
N VAL A 256 23.73 26.25 -5.83
CA VAL A 256 23.99 26.07 -7.28
C VAL A 256 22.70 25.72 -8.04
N TYR A 257 21.82 24.92 -7.43
CA TYR A 257 20.51 24.60 -8.01
C TYR A 257 19.57 25.80 -8.10
N LEU A 258 19.49 26.62 -7.05
CA LEU A 258 18.66 27.84 -7.05
C LEU A 258 19.15 28.86 -8.08
N ASP A 259 20.47 28.97 -8.29
CA ASP A 259 21.02 29.84 -9.33
C ASP A 259 20.77 29.30 -10.75
N LEU A 260 20.82 27.98 -10.96
CA LEU A 260 20.33 27.37 -12.20
C LEU A 260 18.84 27.69 -12.44
N GLN A 261 17.99 27.50 -11.43
CA GLN A 261 16.55 27.80 -11.50
C GLN A 261 16.28 29.27 -11.85
N ARG A 262 16.99 30.22 -11.21
CA ARG A 262 16.90 31.66 -11.52
C ARG A 262 17.27 31.97 -12.96
N ASN A 263 18.40 31.43 -13.43
CA ASN A 263 18.89 31.67 -14.80
C ASN A 263 17.94 31.08 -15.86
N VAL A 264 17.32 29.93 -15.58
CA VAL A 264 16.30 29.32 -16.44
C VAL A 264 15.01 30.14 -16.44
N GLN A 265 14.55 30.61 -15.28
CA GLN A 265 13.39 31.52 -15.19
C GLN A 265 13.63 32.83 -15.93
N TYR A 266 14.85 33.38 -15.90
CA TYR A 266 15.24 34.56 -16.66
C TYR A 266 15.16 34.34 -18.19
N LEU A 267 15.61 33.19 -18.70
CA LEU A 267 15.48 32.85 -20.13
C LEU A 267 14.02 32.72 -20.59
N PHE A 268 13.13 32.22 -19.73
CA PHE A 268 11.70 32.09 -20.05
C PHE A 268 10.93 33.41 -19.88
N GLY A 269 11.20 34.19 -18.84
CA GLY A 269 10.51 35.43 -18.53
C GLY A 269 10.97 36.66 -19.31
N SER A 270 12.14 36.63 -19.96
CA SER A 270 12.63 37.78 -20.72
C SER A 270 11.83 38.00 -22.03
N PRO A 271 11.19 39.16 -22.23
CA PRO A 271 10.53 39.50 -23.51
C PRO A 271 11.56 39.63 -24.64
N SER A 272 11.11 39.45 -25.89
CA SER A 272 11.98 39.70 -27.06
C SER A 272 12.36 41.18 -27.16
N ALA A 273 13.57 41.47 -27.63
CA ALA A 273 14.02 42.83 -27.93
C ALA A 273 13.50 43.35 -29.28
N VAL A 274 12.85 42.48 -30.07
CA VAL A 274 12.17 42.75 -31.34
C VAL A 274 10.84 42.03 -31.31
N ASP A 275 9.74 42.76 -31.52
CA ASP A 275 8.43 42.17 -31.76
C ASP A 275 8.28 41.93 -33.28
N VAL A 276 8.13 40.66 -33.66
CA VAL A 276 8.03 40.24 -35.07
C VAL A 276 6.63 40.47 -35.62
N HIS A 277 5.60 40.44 -34.77
CA HIS A 277 4.20 40.62 -35.17
C HIS A 277 3.91 42.11 -35.45
N ASP A 278 4.48 43.01 -34.65
CA ASP A 278 4.43 44.46 -34.94
C ASP A 278 5.19 44.81 -36.22
N LEU A 279 6.32 44.14 -36.52
CA LEU A 279 7.03 44.32 -37.79
C LEU A 279 6.22 43.79 -38.98
N GLU A 280 5.61 42.60 -38.85
CA GLU A 280 4.75 42.00 -39.87
C GLU A 280 3.59 42.93 -40.23
N ARG A 281 2.84 43.37 -39.21
CA ARG A 281 1.76 44.37 -39.33
C ARG A 281 2.26 45.67 -39.99
N THR A 282 3.42 46.17 -39.61
CA THR A 282 3.99 47.39 -40.21
C THR A 282 4.29 47.21 -41.71
N ILE A 283 4.77 46.03 -42.13
CA ILE A 283 5.04 45.72 -43.54
C ILE A 283 3.73 45.51 -44.32
N GLU A 284 2.70 44.91 -43.71
CA GLU A 284 1.37 44.79 -44.30
C GLU A 284 0.71 46.16 -44.51
N GLU A 285 0.77 47.06 -43.52
CA GLU A 285 0.27 48.44 -43.60
C GLU A 285 0.91 49.24 -44.76
N HIS A 286 2.08 48.86 -45.26
CA HIS A 286 2.76 49.52 -46.38
C HIS A 286 2.46 48.92 -47.76
N ILE A 287 1.74 47.80 -47.87
CA ILE A 287 1.42 47.19 -49.18
C ILE A 287 0.63 48.15 -50.09
N GLN A 288 -0.23 48.97 -49.48
CA GLN A 288 -1.03 50.00 -50.17
C GLN A 288 -0.19 50.96 -51.01
N PHE A 289 1.06 51.26 -50.63
CA PHE A 289 1.94 52.13 -51.40
C PHE A 289 2.45 51.43 -52.67
N THR A 290 2.72 50.12 -52.61
CA THR A 290 3.08 49.35 -53.82
C THR A 290 1.89 49.17 -54.77
N ASP A 291 0.68 48.99 -54.24
CA ASP A 291 -0.55 48.91 -55.03
C ASP A 291 -0.90 50.27 -55.68
N GLU A 292 -0.73 51.37 -54.95
CA GLU A 292 -0.93 52.73 -55.47
C GLU A 292 0.08 53.06 -56.58
N GLN A 293 1.37 52.75 -56.38
CA GLN A 293 2.37 52.93 -57.44
C GLN A 293 2.06 52.07 -58.68
N ALA A 294 1.62 50.82 -58.50
CA ALA A 294 1.22 49.96 -59.61
C ALA A 294 0.02 50.55 -60.38
N SER A 295 -0.97 51.09 -59.67
CA SER A 295 -2.12 51.79 -60.25
C SER A 295 -1.70 53.02 -61.06
N ILE A 296 -0.81 53.87 -60.51
CA ILE A 296 -0.29 55.06 -61.20
C ILE A 296 0.50 54.66 -62.46
N VAL A 297 1.42 53.69 -62.37
CA VAL A 297 2.18 53.20 -63.53
C VAL A 297 1.25 52.57 -64.59
N GLN A 298 0.14 51.96 -64.18
CA GLN A 298 -0.88 51.49 -65.11
C GLN A 298 -1.63 52.65 -65.80
N SER A 299 -1.85 53.79 -65.14
CA SER A 299 -2.35 55.01 -65.82
C SER A 299 -1.32 55.52 -66.81
N LEU A 300 -0.10 55.82 -66.37
CA LEU A 300 1.00 56.32 -67.22
C LEU A 300 1.19 55.44 -68.48
N SER A 301 1.01 54.11 -68.35
CA SER A 301 1.02 53.17 -69.48
C SER A 301 -0.17 53.34 -70.44
N LYS A 302 -1.41 53.45 -69.94
CA LYS A 302 -2.59 53.76 -70.77
C LYS A 302 -2.41 55.10 -71.49
N ASP A 303 -1.92 56.10 -70.76
CA ASP A 303 -1.80 57.49 -71.21
C ASP A 303 -0.70 57.61 -72.31
N VAL A 304 0.41 56.86 -72.19
CA VAL A 304 1.37 56.67 -73.30
C VAL A 304 0.74 55.98 -74.50
N ASN A 305 -0.05 54.92 -74.30
CA ASN A 305 -0.69 54.20 -75.40
C ASN A 305 -1.74 55.05 -76.14
N THR A 306 -2.46 55.93 -75.43
CA THR A 306 -3.39 56.89 -76.07
C THR A 306 -2.65 57.98 -76.84
N VAL A 307 -1.59 58.56 -76.28
CA VAL A 307 -0.78 59.58 -76.99
C VAL A 307 -0.11 58.96 -78.22
N LYS A 308 0.48 57.77 -78.09
CA LYS A 308 1.07 57.07 -79.24
C LYS A 308 0.03 56.79 -80.31
N LYS A 309 -1.16 56.27 -79.94
CA LYS A 309 -2.22 56.03 -80.93
C LYS A 309 -2.63 57.33 -81.65
N LEU A 310 -2.73 58.46 -80.93
CA LEU A 310 -3.02 59.75 -81.56
C LEU A 310 -1.92 60.16 -82.56
N VAL A 311 -0.64 59.91 -82.25
CA VAL A 311 0.46 60.11 -83.21
C VAL A 311 0.33 59.17 -84.42
N ASP A 312 0.14 57.86 -84.20
CA ASP A 312 0.01 56.85 -85.25
C ASP A 312 -1.17 57.15 -86.19
N ASP A 313 -2.36 57.50 -85.64
CA ASP A 313 -3.56 57.88 -86.39
C ASP A 313 -3.32 59.16 -87.23
N CYS A 314 -2.61 60.15 -86.68
CA CYS A 314 -2.22 61.39 -87.37
C CYS A 314 -1.19 61.16 -88.49
N VAL A 315 -0.20 60.28 -88.28
CA VAL A 315 0.84 59.93 -89.27
C VAL A 315 0.27 59.09 -90.41
N CYS A 316 -0.63 58.16 -90.12
CA CYS A 316 -1.26 57.30 -91.13
C CYS A 316 -2.35 58.02 -91.95
N GLY A 317 -2.68 59.28 -91.62
CA GLY A 317 -3.70 60.06 -92.30
C GLY A 317 -5.14 59.54 -92.12
N GLN A 318 -5.37 58.62 -91.19
CA GLN A 318 -6.67 57.95 -90.99
C GLN A 318 -7.63 58.79 -90.12
N TYR A 319 -7.78 60.08 -90.47
CA TYR A 319 -8.70 61.00 -89.81
C TYR A 319 -10.17 60.59 -90.07
N SER A 320 -10.67 59.70 -89.20
CA SER A 320 -12.10 59.52 -88.99
C SER A 320 -12.69 60.87 -88.56
N GLY A 321 -13.48 61.50 -89.43
CA GLY A 321 -13.66 62.96 -89.52
C GLY A 321 -14.37 63.72 -88.40
N ASN A 322 -14.32 63.25 -87.15
CA ASN A 322 -15.03 63.80 -85.99
C ASN A 322 -14.14 64.49 -84.94
N LEU A 323 -12.81 64.50 -85.11
CA LEU A 323 -11.86 65.15 -84.19
C LEU A 323 -10.86 66.01 -84.98
N ARG A 324 -10.61 67.26 -84.54
CA ARG A 324 -9.57 68.12 -85.13
C ARG A 324 -8.25 67.93 -84.38
N PRO A 325 -7.08 68.13 -85.04
CA PRO A 325 -5.78 68.08 -84.37
C PRO A 325 -5.68 68.94 -83.11
N HIS A 326 -6.24 70.15 -83.15
CA HIS A 326 -6.27 71.07 -82.02
C HIS A 326 -7.11 70.55 -80.83
N ASP A 327 -8.19 69.81 -81.09
CA ASP A 327 -9.04 69.25 -80.03
C ASP A 327 -8.31 68.09 -79.32
N ALA A 328 -7.61 67.26 -80.09
CA ALA A 328 -6.78 66.17 -79.56
C ALA A 328 -5.62 66.69 -78.72
N VAL A 329 -4.87 67.69 -79.20
CA VAL A 329 -3.75 68.31 -78.45
C VAL A 329 -4.24 69.03 -77.19
N SER A 330 -5.41 69.68 -77.25
CA SER A 330 -6.03 70.33 -76.08
C SER A 330 -6.37 69.31 -74.96
N ALA A 331 -6.70 68.07 -75.31
CA ALA A 331 -6.92 67.00 -74.33
C ALA A 331 -5.63 66.48 -73.66
N LEU A 332 -4.47 66.61 -74.32
CA LEU A 332 -3.19 66.16 -73.75
C LEU A 332 -2.65 67.08 -72.66
N GLY A 333 -2.96 68.38 -72.70
CA GLY A 333 -2.53 69.35 -71.68
C GLY A 333 -2.96 68.96 -70.26
N PRO A 334 -4.26 68.71 -69.98
CA PRO A 334 -4.73 68.22 -68.69
C PRO A 334 -4.12 66.88 -68.27
N MET A 335 -3.88 65.96 -69.22
CA MET A 335 -3.21 64.68 -68.92
C MET A 335 -1.75 64.88 -68.51
N TYR A 336 -1.02 65.76 -69.20
CA TYR A 336 0.36 66.13 -68.85
C TYR A 336 0.41 66.78 -67.46
N ASP A 337 -0.53 67.69 -67.17
CA ASP A 337 -0.66 68.32 -65.86
C ASP A 337 -0.86 67.30 -64.73
N VAL A 338 -1.64 66.24 -64.97
CA VAL A 338 -1.80 65.14 -64.00
C VAL A 338 -0.53 64.29 -63.87
N HIS A 339 0.22 64.06 -64.95
CA HIS A 339 1.53 63.40 -64.86
C HIS A 339 2.51 64.21 -63.99
N ASP A 340 2.69 65.48 -64.32
CA ASP A 340 3.72 66.37 -63.75
C ASP A 340 3.41 66.79 -62.31
N LYS A 341 2.15 67.17 -62.01
CA LYS A 341 1.76 67.74 -60.71
C LYS A 341 1.20 66.73 -59.72
N ASN A 342 0.90 65.49 -60.14
CA ASN A 342 0.29 64.47 -59.27
C ASN A 342 1.01 63.12 -59.37
N HIS A 343 0.97 62.44 -60.52
CA HIS A 343 1.47 61.06 -60.62
C HIS A 343 2.97 60.92 -60.33
N ILE A 344 3.84 61.72 -60.95
CA ILE A 344 5.28 61.61 -60.72
C ILE A 344 5.67 61.99 -59.27
N PRO A 345 5.20 63.12 -58.69
CA PRO A 345 5.41 63.42 -57.27
C PRO A 345 4.86 62.34 -56.31
N ARG A 346 3.70 61.75 -56.61
CA ARG A 346 3.12 60.71 -55.75
C ARG A 346 3.90 59.40 -55.80
N LEU A 347 4.40 58.99 -56.98
CA LEU A 347 5.30 57.84 -57.10
C LEU A 347 6.57 58.02 -56.25
N GLU A 348 7.18 59.20 -56.29
CA GLU A 348 8.37 59.55 -55.51
C GLU A 348 8.09 59.58 -54.00
N ALA A 349 6.91 60.05 -53.58
CA ALA A 349 6.49 60.01 -52.17
C ALA A 349 6.28 58.57 -51.67
N CYS A 350 5.63 57.70 -52.45
CA CYS A 350 5.46 56.28 -52.09
C CYS A 350 6.81 55.53 -52.02
N ASP A 351 7.76 55.85 -52.92
CA ASP A 351 9.11 55.29 -52.92
C ASP A 351 9.92 55.75 -51.68
N MET A 352 9.67 56.97 -51.19
CA MET A 352 10.25 57.49 -49.95
C MET A 352 9.72 56.74 -48.71
N GLU A 353 8.42 56.46 -48.61
CA GLU A 353 7.90 55.67 -47.47
C GLU A 353 8.38 54.21 -47.50
N LEU A 354 8.60 53.64 -48.69
CA LEU A 354 9.18 52.30 -48.82
C LEU A 354 10.70 52.28 -48.50
N GLU A 355 11.41 53.40 -48.65
CA GLU A 355 12.77 53.58 -48.11
C GLU A 355 12.75 53.68 -46.57
N ASN A 356 11.82 54.47 -45.99
CA ASN A 356 11.64 54.59 -44.54
C ASN A 356 11.36 53.21 -43.91
N LEU A 357 10.47 52.42 -44.51
CA LEU A 357 10.17 51.05 -44.11
C LEU A 357 11.41 50.14 -44.21
N LEU A 358 12.18 50.22 -45.30
CA LEU A 358 13.38 49.40 -45.48
C LEU A 358 14.44 49.70 -44.40
N GLU A 359 14.67 50.98 -44.10
CA GLU A 359 15.61 51.39 -43.06
C GLU A 359 15.12 50.97 -41.65
N TYR A 360 13.81 50.99 -41.40
CA TYR A 360 13.23 50.39 -40.19
C TYR A 360 13.45 48.86 -40.14
N CYS A 361 13.24 48.15 -41.25
CA CYS A 361 13.47 46.70 -41.35
C CYS A 361 14.95 46.34 -41.12
N LYS A 362 15.90 47.08 -41.70
CA LYS A 362 17.35 46.92 -41.46
C LYS A 362 17.70 47.10 -39.98
N LYS A 363 17.15 48.15 -39.34
CA LYS A 363 17.33 48.39 -37.89
C LYS A 363 16.69 47.29 -37.03
N SER A 364 15.55 46.75 -37.42
CA SER A 364 14.91 45.62 -36.74
C SER A 364 15.74 44.34 -36.87
N LYS A 365 16.17 43.98 -38.08
CA LYS A 365 16.99 42.79 -38.35
C LYS A 365 18.26 42.78 -37.52
N ASN A 366 18.97 43.91 -37.47
CA ASN A 366 20.21 44.01 -36.71
C ASN A 366 19.99 43.95 -35.18
N LYS A 367 18.85 44.43 -34.66
CA LYS A 367 18.44 44.16 -33.27
C LYS A 367 18.12 42.67 -33.05
N MET A 368 17.46 42.01 -34.00
CA MET A 368 17.16 40.58 -33.88
C MET A 368 18.43 39.74 -33.89
N ASN A 369 19.38 39.99 -34.80
CA ASN A 369 20.68 39.33 -34.85
C ASN A 369 21.42 39.41 -33.48
N LEU A 370 21.41 40.59 -32.83
CA LEU A 370 21.99 40.78 -31.50
C LEU A 370 21.18 40.07 -30.38
N CYS A 371 19.86 40.11 -30.46
CA CYS A 371 18.95 39.42 -29.53
C CYS A 371 19.17 37.90 -29.57
N VAL A 372 19.24 37.34 -30.77
CA VAL A 372 19.53 35.93 -31.06
C VAL A 372 20.90 35.53 -30.52
N HIS A 373 21.96 36.26 -30.85
CA HIS A 373 23.32 36.01 -30.37
C HIS A 373 23.37 35.91 -28.83
N THR A 374 22.85 36.94 -28.16
CA THR A 374 22.81 37.01 -26.68
C THR A 374 21.97 35.87 -26.07
N ARG A 375 20.79 35.56 -26.65
CA ARG A 375 19.91 34.50 -26.15
C ARG A 375 20.51 33.10 -26.37
N LEU A 376 21.18 32.86 -27.50
CA LEU A 376 21.82 31.57 -27.78
C LEU A 376 23.08 31.34 -26.93
N GLN A 377 23.86 32.38 -26.63
CA GLN A 377 24.92 32.32 -25.60
C GLN A 377 24.34 31.94 -24.23
N ASN A 378 23.24 32.56 -23.81
CA ASN A 378 22.56 32.23 -22.55
C ASN A 378 22.02 30.78 -22.54
N VAL A 379 21.47 30.29 -23.66
CA VAL A 379 21.08 28.88 -23.81
C VAL A 379 22.29 27.95 -23.67
N ALA A 380 23.42 28.26 -24.33
CA ALA A 380 24.62 27.41 -24.28
C ALA A 380 25.23 27.35 -22.86
N ALA A 381 25.28 28.49 -22.16
CA ALA A 381 25.68 28.54 -20.76
C ALA A 381 24.74 27.68 -19.87
N LEU A 382 23.42 27.79 -20.08
CA LEU A 382 22.44 26.95 -19.38
C LEU A 382 22.56 25.46 -19.72
N GLN A 383 22.85 25.08 -20.96
CA GLN A 383 23.13 23.68 -21.33
C GLN A 383 24.36 23.13 -20.59
N SER A 384 25.42 23.95 -20.39
CA SER A 384 26.55 23.57 -19.54
C SER A 384 26.10 23.38 -18.09
N ASN A 385 25.45 24.39 -17.49
CA ASN A 385 25.02 24.35 -16.09
C ASN A 385 24.08 23.16 -15.79
N ILE A 386 23.19 22.81 -16.72
CA ILE A 386 22.30 21.63 -16.64
C ILE A 386 23.11 20.31 -16.67
N ARG A 387 24.08 20.19 -17.58
CA ARG A 387 24.98 19.02 -17.66
C ARG A 387 25.83 18.89 -16.39
N ASP A 388 26.35 20.00 -15.90
CA ASP A 388 27.30 20.01 -14.79
C ASP A 388 26.55 19.78 -13.46
N MET A 389 25.32 20.29 -13.31
CA MET A 389 24.38 19.90 -12.24
C MET A 389 24.00 18.41 -12.31
N ARG A 390 23.75 17.85 -13.50
CA ARG A 390 23.50 16.40 -13.67
C ARG A 390 24.67 15.56 -13.18
N ASN A 391 25.90 15.96 -13.51
CA ASN A 391 27.12 15.27 -13.10
C ASN A 391 27.32 15.36 -11.58
N GLN A 392 27.09 16.54 -10.98
CA GLN A 392 27.10 16.69 -9.52
C GLN A 392 26.03 15.80 -8.86
N LEU A 393 24.79 15.80 -9.34
CA LEU A 393 23.71 14.96 -8.81
C LEU A 393 24.03 13.46 -8.84
N ALA A 394 24.75 12.98 -9.86
CA ALA A 394 25.22 11.58 -9.89
C ALA A 394 26.20 11.28 -8.75
N VAL A 395 27.20 12.15 -8.54
CA VAL A 395 28.18 12.03 -7.43
C VAL A 395 27.48 12.15 -6.07
N PHE A 396 26.51 13.07 -5.92
CA PHE A 396 25.75 13.23 -4.68
C PHE A 396 24.83 12.03 -4.38
N LYS A 397 24.21 11.40 -5.39
CA LYS A 397 23.46 10.14 -5.23
C LYS A 397 24.39 8.99 -4.82
N GLU A 398 25.59 8.90 -5.38
CA GLU A 398 26.57 7.87 -5.01
C GLU A 398 27.13 8.10 -3.57
N ALA A 399 27.42 9.35 -3.20
CA ALA A 399 27.85 9.72 -1.85
C ALA A 399 26.76 9.48 -0.79
N LEU A 400 25.48 9.67 -1.14
CA LEU A 400 24.33 9.35 -0.28
C LEU A 400 24.30 7.84 0.04
N VAL A 401 24.53 6.98 -0.96
CA VAL A 401 24.64 5.52 -0.76
C VAL A 401 25.82 5.18 0.15
N ARG A 402 27.04 5.64 -0.16
CA ARG A 402 28.23 5.39 0.68
C ARG A 402 28.05 5.83 2.14
N GLN A 403 27.34 6.94 2.39
CA GLN A 403 27.02 7.35 3.74
C GLN A 403 26.04 6.40 4.45
N SER A 404 25.09 5.78 3.74
CA SER A 404 24.22 4.75 4.32
C SER A 404 25.03 3.55 4.83
N ASP A 405 26.08 3.16 4.09
CA ASP A 405 26.97 2.05 4.41
C ASP A 405 27.80 2.33 5.67
N HIS A 406 28.36 3.55 5.81
CA HIS A 406 29.04 3.97 7.04
C HIS A 406 28.14 3.82 8.29
N PHE A 407 26.84 4.07 8.13
CA PHE A 407 25.84 3.97 9.21
C PHE A 407 25.30 2.54 9.44
N ALA A 408 25.67 1.55 8.61
CA ALA A 408 25.14 0.18 8.70
C ALA A 408 25.38 -0.46 10.08
N GLU A 409 26.54 -0.23 10.69
CA GLU A 409 26.88 -0.80 12.00
C GLU A 409 26.22 -0.08 13.18
N LEU A 410 25.79 1.18 12.99
CA LEU A 410 24.93 1.89 13.96
C LEU A 410 23.46 1.44 13.84
N LYS A 411 23.00 1.14 12.62
CA LYS A 411 21.69 0.50 12.37
C LYS A 411 21.64 -0.89 13.00
N LEU A 412 22.73 -1.67 12.89
CA LEU A 412 22.88 -2.98 13.54
C LEU A 412 22.78 -2.89 15.07
N LEU A 413 23.38 -1.87 15.70
CA LEU A 413 23.32 -1.67 17.15
C LEU A 413 21.88 -1.62 17.67
N ARG A 414 20.98 -0.91 16.98
CA ARG A 414 19.54 -0.87 17.31
C ARG A 414 18.84 -2.21 17.15
N ARG A 415 19.28 -3.06 16.22
CA ARG A 415 18.70 -4.39 15.99
C ARG A 415 19.08 -5.42 17.06
N VAL A 416 20.16 -5.22 17.83
CA VAL A 416 20.59 -6.18 18.88
C VAL A 416 19.49 -6.46 19.92
N GLY A 417 18.79 -5.42 20.39
CA GLY A 417 17.69 -5.55 21.36
C GLY A 417 16.50 -6.35 20.82
N PRO A 418 15.86 -5.92 19.70
CA PRO A 418 14.82 -6.66 19.02
C PRO A 418 15.21 -8.09 18.66
N SER A 419 16.41 -8.32 18.10
CA SER A 419 16.86 -9.66 17.71
C SER A 419 17.01 -10.60 18.92
N TYR A 420 17.45 -10.10 20.08
CA TYR A 420 17.45 -10.91 21.31
C TYR A 420 16.03 -11.25 21.78
N LYS A 421 15.08 -10.31 21.72
CA LYS A 421 13.67 -10.57 22.04
C LYS A 421 13.05 -11.59 21.10
N ALA A 422 13.34 -11.50 19.80
CA ALA A 422 12.92 -12.48 18.79
C ALA A 422 13.49 -13.88 19.07
N CYS A 423 14.75 -13.98 19.49
CA CYS A 423 15.35 -15.27 19.86
C CYS A 423 14.69 -15.90 21.10
N LEU A 424 14.36 -15.11 22.13
CA LEU A 424 13.63 -15.62 23.30
C LEU A 424 12.21 -16.07 22.92
N ALA A 425 11.53 -15.31 22.05
CA ALA A 425 10.21 -15.69 21.54
C ALA A 425 10.26 -16.99 20.73
N GLU A 426 11.22 -17.14 19.81
CA GLU A 426 11.39 -18.38 19.02
C GLU A 426 11.64 -19.61 19.91
N VAL A 427 12.38 -19.47 21.02
CA VAL A 427 12.55 -20.55 22.01
C VAL A 427 11.21 -20.94 22.65
N VAL A 428 10.38 -19.97 23.06
CA VAL A 428 9.04 -20.23 23.60
C VAL A 428 8.14 -20.87 22.55
N ARG A 429 8.18 -20.40 21.29
CA ARG A 429 7.43 -20.97 20.16
C ARG A 429 7.79 -22.44 19.93
N ARG A 430 9.08 -22.79 19.92
CA ARG A 430 9.54 -24.18 19.74
C ARG A 430 9.10 -25.08 20.90
N LYS A 431 9.23 -24.62 22.16
CA LYS A 431 8.72 -25.37 23.33
C LYS A 431 7.20 -25.59 23.28
N ALA A 432 6.44 -24.62 22.81
CA ALA A 432 4.99 -24.74 22.61
C ALA A 432 4.65 -25.72 21.48
N SER A 433 5.33 -25.61 20.33
CA SER A 433 5.18 -26.50 19.18
C SER A 433 5.55 -27.96 19.50
N MET A 434 6.57 -28.18 20.33
CA MET A 434 6.95 -29.52 20.82
C MET A 434 5.81 -30.16 21.65
N LYS A 435 5.16 -29.40 22.54
CA LYS A 435 4.01 -29.92 23.31
C LYS A 435 2.84 -30.32 22.40
N LEU A 436 2.53 -29.52 21.38
CA LEU A 436 1.48 -29.85 20.41
C LEU A 436 1.82 -31.13 19.63
N TYR A 437 3.07 -31.24 19.14
CA TYR A 437 3.53 -32.40 18.38
C TYR A 437 3.52 -33.70 19.22
N MET A 438 3.98 -33.63 20.48
CA MET A 438 3.87 -34.77 21.41
C MET A 438 2.42 -35.18 21.66
N GLY A 439 1.50 -34.21 21.77
CA GLY A 439 0.07 -34.47 21.91
C GLY A 439 -0.52 -35.21 20.70
N GLN A 440 -0.24 -34.73 19.48
CA GLN A 440 -0.68 -35.37 18.23
C GLN A 440 -0.18 -36.82 18.09
N ALA A 441 1.07 -37.08 18.48
CA ALA A 441 1.62 -38.43 18.52
C ALA A 441 0.91 -39.32 19.58
N GLY A 442 0.50 -38.74 20.71
CA GLY A 442 -0.34 -39.39 21.72
C GLY A 442 -1.73 -39.75 21.20
N GLN A 443 -2.39 -38.85 20.46
CA GLN A 443 -3.67 -39.12 19.79
C GLN A 443 -3.57 -40.28 18.80
N LEU A 444 -2.51 -40.34 18.00
CA LEU A 444 -2.30 -41.43 17.05
C LEU A 444 -2.13 -42.78 17.78
N ALA A 445 -1.39 -42.79 18.89
CA ALA A 445 -1.27 -43.97 19.74
C ALA A 445 -2.63 -44.42 20.29
N GLU A 446 -3.49 -43.48 20.73
CA GLU A 446 -4.81 -43.81 21.26
C GLU A 446 -5.82 -44.23 20.17
N LYS A 447 -5.86 -43.56 19.01
CA LYS A 447 -6.71 -43.93 17.85
C LYS A 447 -6.37 -45.36 17.38
N LEU A 448 -5.11 -45.77 17.47
CA LEU A 448 -4.66 -47.15 17.22
C LEU A 448 -4.97 -48.12 18.38
N ALA A 449 -4.88 -47.70 19.65
CA ALA A 449 -5.28 -48.51 20.80
C ALA A 449 -6.79 -48.83 20.77
N ARG A 450 -7.65 -47.83 20.55
CA ARG A 450 -9.10 -48.02 20.38
C ARG A 450 -9.44 -48.94 19.21
N LYS A 451 -8.78 -48.76 18.04
CA LYS A 451 -8.95 -49.66 16.88
C LYS A 451 -8.49 -51.10 17.18
N ARG A 452 -7.47 -51.29 18.03
CA ARG A 452 -7.04 -52.62 18.54
C ARG A 452 -8.03 -53.24 19.51
N GLU A 453 -8.56 -52.48 20.47
CA GLU A 453 -9.52 -52.98 21.46
C GLU A 453 -10.83 -53.43 20.80
N ALA A 454 -11.34 -52.67 19.84
CA ALA A 454 -12.49 -53.07 19.03
C ALA A 454 -12.23 -54.35 18.21
N GLU A 455 -11.00 -54.58 17.75
CA GLU A 455 -10.61 -55.83 17.06
C GLU A 455 -10.51 -57.02 18.04
N ILE A 456 -10.01 -56.80 19.26
CA ILE A 456 -9.97 -57.82 20.31
C ILE A 456 -11.39 -58.25 20.68
N ALA A 457 -12.29 -57.28 20.95
CA ALA A 457 -13.69 -57.57 21.25
C ALA A 457 -14.40 -58.36 20.13
N ARG A 458 -14.09 -58.08 18.85
CA ARG A 458 -14.58 -58.87 17.71
C ARG A 458 -14.05 -60.31 17.71
N ARG A 459 -12.75 -60.51 18.00
CA ARG A 459 -12.14 -61.85 18.07
C ARG A 459 -12.68 -62.65 19.25
N GLU A 460 -12.82 -62.02 20.41
CA GLU A 460 -13.38 -62.64 21.61
C GLU A 460 -14.85 -63.05 21.41
N GLU A 461 -15.68 -62.18 20.82
CA GLU A 461 -17.07 -62.51 20.48
C GLU A 461 -17.17 -63.64 19.43
N PHE A 462 -16.34 -63.60 18.39
CA PHE A 462 -16.28 -64.67 17.39
C PHE A 462 -15.90 -66.01 18.03
N LEU A 463 -14.86 -66.04 18.88
CA LEU A 463 -14.45 -67.22 19.62
C LEU A 463 -15.54 -67.69 20.60
N ARG A 464 -16.24 -66.77 21.29
CA ARG A 464 -17.34 -67.07 22.21
C ARG A 464 -18.50 -67.79 21.50
N VAL A 465 -18.83 -67.39 20.28
CA VAL A 465 -19.86 -68.06 19.46
C VAL A 465 -19.37 -69.39 18.87
N GLN A 466 -18.19 -69.42 18.25
CA GLN A 466 -17.73 -70.62 17.51
C GLN A 466 -17.24 -71.76 18.42
N SER A 467 -16.76 -71.46 19.63
CA SER A 467 -16.33 -72.49 20.60
C SER A 467 -17.47 -73.36 21.16
N MET A 468 -18.74 -73.00 20.90
CA MET A 468 -19.89 -73.85 21.18
C MET A 468 -20.06 -75.00 20.18
N TYR A 469 -19.45 -74.90 18.99
CA TYR A 469 -19.64 -75.83 17.87
C TYR A 469 -18.35 -76.51 17.41
N ILE A 470 -17.18 -75.91 17.66
CA ILE A 470 -15.87 -76.40 17.21
C ILE A 470 -14.96 -76.60 18.43
N HIS A 471 -14.34 -77.78 18.55
CA HIS A 471 -13.40 -78.09 19.62
C HIS A 471 -12.25 -77.07 19.68
N ARG A 472 -11.92 -76.62 20.90
CA ARG A 472 -10.91 -75.57 21.17
C ARG A 472 -9.55 -75.84 20.53
N GLU A 473 -9.11 -77.10 20.50
CA GLU A 473 -7.85 -77.53 19.88
C GLU A 473 -7.83 -77.26 18.37
N VAL A 474 -8.96 -77.41 17.69
CA VAL A 474 -9.10 -77.18 16.24
C VAL A 474 -9.10 -75.69 15.92
N LEU A 475 -9.75 -74.86 16.76
CA LEU A 475 -9.66 -73.40 16.68
C LEU A 475 -8.24 -72.89 16.96
N GLN A 476 -7.51 -73.56 17.87
CA GLN A 476 -6.12 -73.23 18.18
C GLN A 476 -5.15 -73.66 17.08
N ALA A 477 -5.36 -74.81 16.43
CA ALA A 477 -4.60 -75.23 15.25
C ALA A 477 -4.80 -74.28 14.04
N MET A 478 -5.93 -73.56 13.98
CA MET A 478 -6.18 -72.49 13.01
C MET A 478 -5.61 -71.11 13.41
N GLY A 479 -4.91 -70.99 14.55
CA GLY A 479 -4.32 -69.73 15.02
C GLY A 479 -5.33 -68.69 15.54
N LEU A 480 -6.61 -69.04 15.68
CA LEU A 480 -7.70 -68.08 15.92
C LEU A 480 -7.69 -67.43 17.32
N PHE A 481 -6.81 -67.86 18.22
CA PHE A 481 -6.60 -67.26 19.55
C PHE A 481 -5.55 -66.13 19.56
N GLU A 482 -4.95 -65.77 18.42
CA GLU A 482 -3.99 -64.67 18.37
C GLU A 482 -4.64 -63.28 18.54
N ILE A 483 -4.03 -62.46 19.40
CA ILE A 483 -4.44 -61.10 19.73
C ILE A 483 -3.40 -60.12 19.17
N PRO A 484 -3.81 -59.01 18.50
CA PRO A 484 -2.86 -58.02 17.99
C PRO A 484 -1.98 -57.40 19.09
N SER A 485 -0.71 -57.12 18.76
CA SER A 485 0.20 -56.39 19.65
C SER A 485 -0.24 -54.94 19.90
N GLN A 486 0.21 -54.33 20.99
CA GLN A 486 -0.03 -52.91 21.26
C GLN A 486 0.84 -52.03 20.35
N CYS A 487 0.28 -50.93 19.83
CA CYS A 487 1.07 -49.95 19.09
C CYS A 487 1.92 -49.11 20.07
N ILE A 488 3.22 -48.98 19.78
CA ILE A 488 4.14 -48.14 20.55
C ILE A 488 4.61 -47.00 19.63
N VAL A 489 4.15 -45.77 19.91
CA VAL A 489 4.63 -44.57 19.23
C VAL A 489 5.85 -44.05 20.00
N ASN A 490 6.99 -43.92 19.31
CA ASN A 490 8.24 -43.43 19.89
C ASN A 490 8.69 -42.16 19.18
N ILE A 491 8.98 -41.10 19.94
CA ILE A 491 9.48 -39.81 19.44
C ILE A 491 10.93 -39.67 19.89
N ALA A 492 11.87 -39.55 18.95
CA ALA A 492 13.26 -39.25 19.29
C ALA A 492 13.36 -37.86 19.94
N PRO A 493 14.12 -37.68 21.04
CA PRO A 493 14.20 -36.40 21.73
C PRO A 493 14.93 -35.35 20.88
N PHE A 494 14.25 -34.24 20.61
CA PHE A 494 14.82 -33.03 20.00
C PHE A 494 14.60 -31.81 20.92
N ASP A 495 15.24 -30.68 20.58
CA ASP A 495 15.12 -29.40 21.30
C ASP A 495 15.49 -29.43 22.80
N THR A 496 16.24 -30.45 23.23
CA THR A 496 16.69 -30.67 24.61
C THR A 496 17.54 -29.55 25.22
N ASN A 497 18.16 -28.71 24.37
CA ASN A 497 19.05 -27.62 24.77
C ASN A 497 18.38 -26.22 24.76
N LEU A 498 17.05 -26.15 24.60
CA LEU A 498 16.31 -24.89 24.67
C LEU A 498 16.32 -24.30 26.09
N LEU A 499 16.27 -22.97 26.21
CA LEU A 499 16.21 -22.30 27.52
C LEU A 499 14.88 -22.58 28.23
N ASP A 500 14.92 -22.78 29.55
CA ASP A 500 13.69 -22.92 30.32
C ASP A 500 13.03 -21.58 30.63
N ILE A 501 12.35 -21.04 29.62
CA ILE A 501 11.54 -19.81 29.65
C ILE A 501 10.11 -20.06 29.15
N ASP A 502 9.17 -19.22 29.58
CA ASP A 502 7.79 -19.12 29.07
C ASP A 502 7.53 -17.68 28.54
N VAL A 503 6.34 -17.41 27.99
CA VAL A 503 5.94 -16.09 27.43
C VAL A 503 6.26 -14.94 28.38
N ASN A 504 5.94 -15.10 29.68
CA ASN A 504 6.12 -14.07 30.69
C ASN A 504 7.60 -13.72 30.95
N ASP A 505 8.53 -14.63 30.68
CA ASP A 505 9.97 -14.36 30.82
C ASP A 505 10.53 -13.55 29.64
N ILE A 506 9.81 -13.47 28.50
CA ILE A 506 10.24 -12.66 27.34
C ILE A 506 10.35 -11.18 27.74
N GLU A 507 9.32 -10.60 28.37
CA GLU A 507 9.40 -9.21 28.87
C GLU A 507 10.38 -9.06 30.05
N ARG A 508 10.56 -10.12 30.85
CA ARG A 508 11.47 -10.09 32.01
C ARG A 508 12.94 -9.98 31.61
N TYR A 509 13.33 -10.64 30.51
CA TYR A 509 14.71 -10.63 30.01
C TYR A 509 14.91 -9.69 28.81
N ALA A 510 13.87 -9.39 28.05
CA ALA A 510 13.88 -8.48 26.90
C ALA A 510 12.64 -7.55 26.87
N PRO A 511 12.52 -6.62 27.83
CA PRO A 511 11.38 -5.70 27.92
C PRO A 511 11.20 -4.83 26.66
N GLU A 512 9.96 -4.43 26.37
CA GLU A 512 9.59 -3.55 25.23
C GLU A 512 10.49 -2.32 25.02
N SER A 513 11.05 -1.76 26.09
CA SER A 513 11.96 -0.60 26.02
C SER A 513 13.23 -0.85 25.17
N LEU A 514 13.57 -2.11 24.90
CA LEU A 514 14.63 -2.53 23.98
C LEU A 514 14.22 -2.53 22.50
N VAL A 515 12.92 -2.59 22.20
CA VAL A 515 12.38 -2.65 20.82
C VAL A 515 12.17 -1.24 20.22
N GLY A 516 12.12 -0.22 21.07
CA GLY A 516 11.76 1.15 20.67
C GLY A 516 10.25 1.35 20.61
N ARG A 517 9.81 2.50 20.06
CA ARG A 517 8.42 2.99 20.22
C ARG A 517 7.35 2.23 19.40
N LEU A 518 7.67 1.07 18.82
CA LEU A 518 6.75 0.30 17.96
C LEU A 518 5.51 -0.23 18.70
N MET A 519 5.65 -0.60 19.98
CA MET A 519 4.56 -1.23 20.75
C MET A 519 3.58 -0.22 21.35
N LYS A 520 3.89 1.09 21.36
CA LYS A 520 3.02 2.08 22.00
C LYS A 520 1.89 2.51 21.07
N GLY A 521 0.73 1.88 21.22
CA GLY A 521 -0.53 2.41 20.72
C GLY A 521 -0.86 3.79 21.32
N PRO A 522 -1.84 4.52 20.76
CA PRO A 522 -2.27 5.82 21.29
C PRO A 522 -2.72 5.69 22.76
N ASP A 523 -2.49 6.74 23.54
CA ASP A 523 -2.39 6.68 24.99
C ASP A 523 -3.60 6.06 25.71
N GLN A 524 -3.36 4.97 26.45
CA GLN A 524 -4.32 4.44 27.43
C GLN A 524 -4.43 5.41 28.62
N ASN A 525 -5.52 6.17 28.68
CA ASN A 525 -5.94 6.85 29.91
C ASN A 525 -6.34 5.78 30.96
N PRO A 526 -5.69 5.72 32.14
CA PRO A 526 -5.94 4.67 33.13
C PRO A 526 -7.18 4.98 33.99
N ARG A 527 -8.35 5.23 33.37
CA ARG A 527 -9.69 5.25 33.98
C ARG A 527 -10.77 5.42 32.90
N GLY A 528 -11.60 4.40 32.69
CA GLY A 528 -12.83 4.52 31.88
C GLY A 528 -13.28 3.23 31.19
N SER A 529 -14.42 2.69 31.62
CA SER A 529 -15.28 1.75 30.89
C SER A 529 -14.67 0.44 30.31
N SER A 530 -14.86 -0.67 31.05
CA SER A 530 -15.35 -1.89 30.40
C SER A 530 -16.89 -1.78 30.33
N ARG A 531 -17.62 -2.31 29.34
CA ARG A 531 -17.49 -3.62 28.66
C ARG A 531 -18.03 -3.56 27.23
N SER A 532 -17.51 -4.39 26.32
CA SER A 532 -18.26 -4.90 25.14
C SER A 532 -17.56 -6.13 24.56
N LEU A 533 -18.15 -7.32 24.77
CA LEU A 533 -17.69 -8.57 24.15
C LEU A 533 -18.45 -8.81 22.84
N SER A 534 -17.85 -8.42 21.71
CA SER A 534 -18.35 -8.74 20.37
C SER A 534 -17.73 -10.05 19.87
N ASN A 535 -18.37 -11.18 20.20
CA ASN A 535 -17.99 -12.49 19.68
C ASN A 535 -18.27 -12.57 18.17
N SER A 536 -17.22 -12.65 17.35
CA SER A 536 -17.31 -12.88 15.90
C SER A 536 -16.47 -14.08 15.49
N GLY A 537 -17.11 -15.05 14.83
CA GLY A 537 -16.51 -16.34 14.51
C GLY A 537 -15.46 -16.28 13.40
N PHE A 538 -14.55 -17.26 13.42
CA PHE A 538 -13.52 -17.47 12.41
C PHE A 538 -14.14 -17.65 11.00
N GLN A 539 -13.58 -16.94 10.02
CA GLN A 539 -13.60 -17.37 8.62
C GLN A 539 -12.18 -17.21 8.07
N SER A 540 -11.51 -18.35 7.82
CA SER A 540 -10.23 -18.38 7.15
C SER A 540 -10.45 -18.56 5.65
N SER A 541 -10.06 -17.57 4.85
CA SER A 541 -10.03 -17.65 3.40
C SER A 541 -8.80 -16.92 2.88
N GLY A 542 -7.85 -17.67 2.32
CA GLY A 542 -6.51 -17.14 2.03
C GLY A 542 -5.53 -18.08 1.34
N GLY A 543 -6.02 -19.07 0.59
CA GLY A 543 -5.16 -19.90 -0.28
C GLY A 543 -4.81 -19.15 -1.56
N SER A 544 -3.60 -18.58 -1.64
CA SER A 544 -3.05 -17.99 -2.88
C SER A 544 -2.30 -19.05 -3.69
N GLN A 545 -2.36 -18.93 -5.02
CA GLN A 545 -1.74 -19.87 -5.95
C GLN A 545 -0.20 -19.91 -5.82
N GLY A 546 0.36 -21.12 -5.93
CA GLY A 546 1.78 -21.37 -6.20
C GLY A 546 1.89 -22.60 -7.10
N THR A 547 2.45 -22.46 -8.30
CA THR A 547 2.48 -23.50 -9.33
C THR A 547 3.81 -24.22 -9.39
N MET A 548 3.81 -25.55 -9.25
CA MET A 548 4.75 -26.43 -9.97
C MET A 548 4.27 -27.90 -9.97
N ASP A 549 4.75 -28.68 -10.95
CA ASP A 549 4.30 -30.04 -11.23
C ASP A 549 4.81 -31.11 -10.26
N ALA A 550 3.95 -32.08 -9.98
CA ALA A 550 4.31 -33.47 -9.71
C ALA A 550 3.17 -34.38 -10.20
N LEU A 551 3.49 -35.53 -10.79
CA LEU A 551 2.54 -36.49 -11.36
C LEU A 551 2.30 -37.68 -10.42
N ASP A 552 1.15 -38.34 -10.63
CA ASP A 552 0.80 -39.71 -10.26
C ASP A 552 1.08 -40.19 -8.81
N GLU A 553 0.01 -40.33 -8.03
CA GLU A 553 -0.28 -41.63 -7.40
C GLU A 553 -1.80 -41.86 -7.29
N GLN A 554 -2.23 -43.13 -7.21
CA GLN A 554 -3.60 -43.53 -7.55
C GLN A 554 -4.44 -43.99 -6.34
N ASN A 555 -5.72 -43.61 -6.34
CA ASN A 555 -6.89 -44.28 -5.73
C ASN A 555 -6.67 -45.12 -4.45
N LEU A 556 -7.04 -44.56 -3.30
CA LEU A 556 -7.71 -45.32 -2.24
C LEU A 556 -8.88 -44.50 -1.68
N ASP A 557 -10.11 -45.00 -1.87
CA ASP A 557 -11.32 -44.45 -1.26
C ASP A 557 -11.32 -44.71 0.25
N ALA A 558 -11.22 -43.65 1.05
CA ALA A 558 -11.43 -43.71 2.50
C ALA A 558 -12.04 -42.39 3.01
N ASN A 559 -13.37 -42.38 3.21
CA ASN A 559 -14.06 -41.30 3.89
C ASN A 559 -13.82 -41.39 5.42
N GLU A 560 -12.72 -40.83 5.95
CA GLU A 560 -12.68 -40.36 7.34
C GLU A 560 -12.91 -38.83 7.33
N ASP A 561 -14.10 -38.40 7.78
CA ASP A 561 -14.52 -37.00 7.91
C ASP A 561 -13.86 -36.36 9.15
N ASP A 562 -12.54 -36.17 9.06
CA ASP A 562 -11.67 -35.75 10.17
C ASP A 562 -11.25 -34.28 10.01
N SER A 563 -12.17 -33.38 10.33
CA SER A 563 -11.93 -31.93 10.43
C SER A 563 -12.66 -31.29 11.63
N GLY A 564 -12.87 -32.09 12.67
CA GLY A 564 -13.13 -31.62 14.03
C GLY A 564 -11.83 -31.40 14.80
N GLY A 565 -11.85 -30.53 15.81
CA GLY A 565 -10.74 -30.39 16.74
C GLY A 565 -10.71 -31.54 17.74
N ASP A 566 -10.23 -32.70 17.29
CA ASP A 566 -10.21 -33.96 18.06
C ASP A 566 -9.36 -33.81 19.34
N GLU A 567 -9.81 -34.40 20.45
CA GLU A 567 -9.26 -34.10 21.77
C GLU A 567 -7.94 -34.84 22.04
N ILE A 568 -6.94 -34.16 22.63
CA ILE A 568 -5.62 -34.76 22.83
C ILE A 568 -5.63 -35.68 24.05
N ALA A 569 -5.54 -36.99 23.78
CA ALA A 569 -5.38 -38.09 24.72
C ALA A 569 -4.59 -37.70 26.00
N GLY A 570 -5.27 -37.68 27.15
CA GLY A 570 -4.63 -37.43 28.45
C GLY A 570 -4.24 -35.97 28.75
N THR A 571 -4.60 -35.00 27.91
CA THR A 571 -4.42 -33.57 28.19
C THR A 571 -5.72 -32.81 28.01
N SER A 572 -5.97 -31.76 28.80
CA SER A 572 -7.20 -31.00 28.67
C SER A 572 -7.19 -30.13 27.40
N LYS A 573 -8.36 -29.97 26.78
CA LYS A 573 -8.59 -29.06 25.64
C LYS A 573 -8.01 -27.66 25.87
N LEU A 574 -8.04 -27.18 27.12
CA LEU A 574 -7.48 -25.90 27.55
C LEU A 574 -5.95 -25.84 27.48
N GLU A 575 -5.24 -26.94 27.78
CA GLU A 575 -3.78 -27.01 27.71
C GLU A 575 -3.26 -27.03 26.27
N VAL A 576 -3.96 -27.76 25.39
CA VAL A 576 -3.69 -27.77 23.94
C VAL A 576 -3.84 -26.36 23.38
N GLU A 577 -4.96 -25.70 23.67
CA GLU A 577 -5.23 -24.35 23.21
C GLU A 577 -4.28 -23.31 23.85
N ASN A 578 -3.88 -23.48 25.12
CA ASN A 578 -2.87 -22.63 25.76
C ASN A 578 -1.50 -22.78 25.08
N ALA A 579 -1.08 -24.00 24.74
CA ALA A 579 0.15 -24.23 23.98
C ALA A 579 0.08 -23.60 22.58
N TRP A 580 -1.06 -23.72 21.87
CA TRP A 580 -1.26 -23.07 20.58
C TRP A 580 -1.21 -21.53 20.68
N LEU A 581 -1.96 -20.93 21.61
CA LEU A 581 -1.95 -19.48 21.86
C LEU A 581 -0.54 -18.98 22.21
N LYS A 582 0.25 -19.75 23.00
CA LYS A 582 1.65 -19.41 23.29
C LYS A 582 2.55 -19.47 22.06
N SER A 583 2.33 -20.42 21.14
CA SER A 583 3.05 -20.49 19.86
C SER A 583 2.71 -19.30 18.96
N GLU A 584 1.42 -18.95 18.81
CA GLU A 584 1.00 -17.81 17.99
C GLU A 584 1.51 -16.47 18.54
N LEU A 585 1.39 -16.24 19.85
CA LEU A 585 1.89 -15.02 20.49
C LEU A 585 3.41 -14.89 20.32
N ALA A 586 4.16 -15.97 20.57
CA ALA A 586 5.61 -15.98 20.38
C ALA A 586 6.00 -15.72 18.91
N SER A 587 5.27 -16.29 17.96
CA SER A 587 5.46 -16.04 16.52
C SER A 587 5.22 -14.57 16.16
N ALA A 588 4.14 -13.98 16.68
CA ALA A 588 3.81 -12.57 16.45
C ALA A 588 4.85 -11.62 17.08
N VAL A 589 5.31 -11.88 18.31
CA VAL A 589 6.39 -11.11 18.95
C VAL A 589 7.69 -11.21 18.15
N ALA A 590 8.06 -12.40 17.66
CA ALA A 590 9.25 -12.58 16.83
C ALA A 590 9.14 -11.82 15.48
N MET A 591 7.97 -11.83 14.83
CA MET A 591 7.73 -11.06 13.61
C MET A 591 7.85 -9.54 13.85
N LEU A 592 7.22 -9.02 14.91
CA LEU A 592 7.27 -7.59 15.26
C LEU A 592 8.69 -7.11 15.57
N CYS A 593 9.51 -7.96 16.19
CA CYS A 593 10.91 -7.66 16.48
C CYS A 593 11.85 -7.69 15.25
N ASN A 594 11.38 -8.21 14.11
CA ASN A 594 12.16 -8.24 12.86
C ASN A 594 11.89 -7.04 11.94
N LEU A 595 10.80 -6.29 12.16
CA LEU A 595 10.49 -5.03 11.47
C LEU A 595 11.54 -3.96 11.81
N ASP A 596 11.85 -3.07 10.87
CA ASP A 596 12.76 -1.93 11.12
C ASP A 596 11.96 -0.71 11.62
N PRO A 597 12.22 -0.19 12.83
CA PRO A 597 11.55 1.02 13.34
C PRO A 597 11.78 2.29 12.50
N GLY A 598 12.75 2.29 11.59
CA GLY A 598 13.12 3.47 10.77
C GLY A 598 12.16 3.81 9.61
N SER A 599 11.17 2.98 9.30
CA SER A 599 10.33 3.12 8.09
C SER A 599 8.96 3.78 8.28
N GLY A 600 8.39 3.75 9.50
CA GLY A 600 6.95 3.93 9.71
C GLY A 600 6.45 5.31 10.20
N LEU A 601 7.13 6.42 9.93
CA LEU A 601 6.75 7.75 10.47
C LEU A 601 6.85 8.92 9.45
N GLU A 602 6.09 8.84 8.36
CA GLU A 602 5.67 9.99 7.53
C GLU A 602 4.22 9.85 7.05
N GLU A 603 3.25 10.33 7.84
CA GLU A 603 1.96 10.76 7.29
C GLU A 603 2.19 12.12 6.59
N GLY A 604 2.19 12.14 5.25
CA GLY A 604 2.42 13.38 4.51
C GLY A 604 2.60 13.19 3.00
N ALA A 605 1.52 13.40 2.25
CA ALA A 605 1.43 13.63 0.81
C ALA A 605 2.72 13.44 -0.03
N GLY A 606 2.93 12.22 -0.55
CA GLY A 606 4.04 11.94 -1.46
C GLY A 606 3.87 10.62 -2.20
N ASP A 607 3.37 10.67 -3.43
CA ASP A 607 3.19 9.48 -4.27
C ASP A 607 4.53 8.73 -4.43
N SER A 608 4.52 7.48 -4.00
CA SER A 608 5.66 6.57 -4.03
C SER A 608 5.15 5.12 -4.02
N GLN A 609 4.76 4.65 -5.21
CA GLN A 609 4.32 3.29 -5.49
C GLN A 609 5.45 2.26 -5.27
N ASP A 610 5.76 1.97 -4.02
CA ASP A 610 6.61 0.85 -3.60
C ASP A 610 5.75 -0.21 -2.90
N PRO A 611 5.16 -1.16 -3.64
CA PRO A 611 4.13 -2.07 -3.12
C PRO A 611 4.65 -3.00 -2.00
N GLY A 612 5.96 -3.19 -1.87
CA GLY A 612 6.54 -3.96 -0.76
C GLY A 612 6.32 -3.28 0.59
N LYS A 613 6.46 -1.96 0.67
CA LYS A 613 6.44 -1.22 1.94
C LYS A 613 5.04 -1.15 2.57
N SER A 614 4.00 -0.96 1.76
CA SER A 614 2.61 -1.03 2.24
C SER A 614 2.28 -2.43 2.77
N ALA A 615 2.74 -3.48 2.08
CA ALA A 615 2.53 -4.86 2.49
C ALA A 615 3.28 -5.22 3.79
N GLU A 616 4.46 -4.66 4.03
CA GLU A 616 5.18 -4.82 5.31
C GLU A 616 4.49 -4.07 6.46
N MET A 617 4.05 -2.83 6.24
CA MET A 617 3.39 -2.02 7.28
C MET A 617 2.03 -2.60 7.68
N GLU A 618 1.23 -3.07 6.72
CA GLU A 618 0.01 -3.82 7.01
C GLU A 618 0.29 -5.14 7.74
N ARG A 619 1.33 -5.88 7.35
CA ARG A 619 1.71 -7.14 8.02
C ARG A 619 2.13 -6.90 9.47
N GLY A 620 2.84 -5.79 9.74
CA GLY A 620 3.16 -5.35 11.10
C GLY A 620 1.94 -5.01 11.93
N GLY A 621 1.02 -4.18 11.40
CA GLY A 621 -0.22 -3.83 12.10
C GLY A 621 -1.12 -5.04 12.38
N ARG A 622 -1.21 -5.99 11.44
CA ARG A 622 -1.92 -7.27 11.63
C ARG A 622 -1.24 -8.12 12.72
N ALA A 623 0.09 -8.24 12.70
CA ALA A 623 0.84 -8.98 13.73
C ALA A 623 0.72 -8.36 15.14
N GLN A 624 0.67 -7.02 15.24
CA GLN A 624 0.48 -6.31 16.52
C GLN A 624 -0.92 -6.56 17.08
N ASN A 625 -1.95 -6.48 16.23
CA ASN A 625 -3.34 -6.76 16.60
C ASN A 625 -3.53 -8.22 17.03
N ALA A 626 -2.87 -9.17 16.34
CA ALA A 626 -2.86 -10.58 16.71
C ALA A 626 -2.12 -10.82 18.04
N ALA A 627 -0.93 -10.27 18.22
CA ALA A 627 -0.15 -10.40 19.47
C ALA A 627 -0.97 -9.90 20.68
N GLN A 628 -1.58 -8.73 20.58
CA GLN A 628 -2.40 -8.18 21.66
C GLN A 628 -3.56 -9.12 22.03
N LYS A 629 -4.37 -9.55 21.04
CA LYS A 629 -5.52 -10.44 21.28
C LYS A 629 -5.12 -11.78 21.89
N THR A 630 -4.02 -12.37 21.42
CA THR A 630 -3.54 -13.66 21.92
C THR A 630 -2.98 -13.54 23.36
N ALA A 631 -2.35 -12.41 23.69
CA ALA A 631 -1.93 -12.11 25.06
C ALA A 631 -3.13 -11.87 26.00
N GLU A 632 -4.14 -11.11 25.56
CA GLU A 632 -5.39 -10.89 26.30
C GLU A 632 -6.13 -12.23 26.56
N ALA A 633 -6.20 -13.11 25.56
CA ALA A 633 -6.82 -14.44 25.69
C ALA A 633 -6.08 -15.35 26.68
N LEU A 634 -4.74 -15.34 26.68
CA LEU A 634 -3.93 -16.06 27.67
C LEU A 634 -4.15 -15.52 29.08
N HIS A 635 -4.14 -14.19 29.26
CA HIS A 635 -4.39 -13.56 30.57
C HIS A 635 -5.77 -13.90 31.13
N LEU A 636 -6.82 -13.82 30.30
CA LEU A 636 -8.20 -14.21 30.69
C LEU A 636 -8.28 -15.67 31.13
N LYS A 637 -7.54 -16.58 30.49
CA LYS A 637 -7.47 -17.99 30.88
C LYS A 637 -6.70 -18.22 32.18
N ASP A 638 -5.58 -17.52 32.39
CA ASP A 638 -4.81 -17.64 33.62
C ASP A 638 -5.60 -17.12 34.84
N GLU A 639 -6.39 -16.05 34.69
CA GLU A 639 -7.34 -15.59 35.72
C GLU A 639 -8.45 -16.61 36.00
N HIS A 640 -9.06 -17.18 34.95
CA HIS A 640 -10.07 -18.24 35.12
C HIS A 640 -9.49 -19.48 35.82
N ALA A 641 -8.25 -19.85 35.52
CA ALA A 641 -7.55 -20.95 36.18
C ALA A 641 -7.23 -20.66 37.66
N LYS A 642 -6.94 -19.40 38.03
CA LYS A 642 -6.81 -18.97 39.44
C LYS A 642 -8.17 -19.07 40.16
N HIS A 643 -9.24 -18.60 39.52
CA HIS A 643 -10.59 -18.65 40.08
C HIS A 643 -11.04 -20.09 40.37
N LEU A 644 -10.88 -21.01 39.40
CA LEU A 644 -11.18 -22.44 39.59
C LEU A 644 -10.36 -23.07 40.74
N LYS A 645 -9.07 -22.74 40.88
CA LYS A 645 -8.23 -23.23 41.98
C LYS A 645 -8.71 -22.71 43.34
N SER A 646 -9.16 -21.45 43.41
CA SER A 646 -9.76 -20.87 44.63
C SER A 646 -11.06 -21.58 45.01
N MET A 647 -11.95 -21.82 44.03
CA MET A 647 -13.21 -22.53 44.23
C MET A 647 -13.00 -23.99 44.68
N LEU A 648 -12.04 -24.70 44.10
CA LEU A 648 -11.66 -26.06 44.55
C LEU A 648 -11.08 -26.08 45.96
N ALA A 649 -10.31 -25.06 46.36
CA ALA A 649 -9.83 -24.94 47.74
C ALA A 649 -10.98 -24.69 48.72
N MET A 650 -11.95 -23.84 48.37
CA MET A 650 -13.15 -23.56 49.16
C MET A 650 -14.02 -24.82 49.33
N LEU A 651 -14.29 -25.54 48.23
CA LEU A 651 -15.01 -26.83 48.26
C LEU A 651 -14.29 -27.86 49.14
N LYS A 652 -12.97 -27.95 49.06
CA LYS A 652 -12.20 -28.87 49.92
C LYS A 652 -12.31 -28.52 51.41
N VAL A 653 -12.39 -27.23 51.76
CA VAL A 653 -12.67 -26.80 53.15
C VAL A 653 -14.10 -27.16 53.58
N GLN A 654 -15.09 -27.07 52.69
CA GLN A 654 -16.45 -27.54 52.96
C GLN A 654 -16.53 -29.07 53.12
N CYS A 655 -15.88 -29.87 52.26
CA CYS A 655 -15.81 -31.31 52.43
C CYS A 655 -15.21 -31.70 53.80
N ASN A 656 -14.11 -31.06 54.20
CA ASN A 656 -13.51 -31.27 55.52
C ASN A 656 -14.45 -30.92 56.68
N SER A 657 -15.31 -29.89 56.54
CA SER A 657 -16.29 -29.53 57.58
C SER A 657 -17.47 -30.50 57.64
N TYR A 658 -17.94 -31.01 56.50
CA TYR A 658 -18.94 -32.07 56.44
C TYR A 658 -18.41 -33.39 57.01
N GLU A 659 -17.18 -33.80 56.69
CA GLU A 659 -16.53 -34.97 57.32
C GLU A 659 -16.47 -34.83 58.84
N LYS A 660 -16.06 -33.66 59.35
CA LYS A 660 -16.04 -33.41 60.80
C LYS A 660 -17.45 -33.53 61.39
N ARG A 661 -18.47 -32.99 60.71
CA ARG A 661 -19.86 -33.06 61.18
C ARG A 661 -20.43 -34.49 61.16
N ILE A 662 -20.04 -35.31 60.18
CA ILE A 662 -20.39 -36.73 60.14
C ILE A 662 -19.81 -37.44 61.37
N ARG A 663 -18.52 -37.25 61.66
CA ARG A 663 -17.86 -37.83 62.87
C ARG A 663 -18.52 -37.37 64.18
N GLU A 664 -18.93 -36.11 64.29
CA GLU A 664 -19.69 -35.58 65.44
C GLU A 664 -21.07 -36.25 65.60
N LEU A 665 -21.73 -36.63 64.49
CA LEU A 665 -23.03 -37.31 64.50
C LEU A 665 -22.88 -38.81 64.78
N GLU A 666 -21.88 -39.46 64.20
CA GLU A 666 -21.52 -40.86 64.48
C GLU A 666 -21.22 -41.07 65.98
N GLN A 667 -20.46 -40.15 66.60
CA GLN A 667 -20.18 -40.19 68.04
C GLN A 667 -21.47 -40.07 68.87
N ARG A 668 -22.35 -39.11 68.57
CA ARG A 668 -23.63 -38.93 69.28
C ARG A 668 -24.55 -40.14 69.14
N LEU A 669 -24.54 -40.80 67.97
CA LEU A 669 -25.35 -41.99 67.71
C LEU A 669 -24.82 -43.20 68.50
N ALA A 670 -23.49 -43.33 68.65
CA ALA A 670 -22.87 -44.31 69.54
C ALA A 670 -23.21 -44.04 71.02
N GLU A 671 -23.17 -42.78 71.48
CA GLU A 671 -23.58 -42.38 72.83
C GLU A 671 -25.06 -42.72 73.11
N GLN A 672 -25.95 -42.49 72.15
CA GLN A 672 -27.37 -42.89 72.23
C GLN A 672 -27.57 -44.41 72.23
N HIS A 673 -26.77 -45.17 71.47
CA HIS A 673 -26.80 -46.64 71.52
C HIS A 673 -26.40 -47.18 72.91
N ILE A 674 -25.43 -46.56 73.57
CA ILE A 674 -25.02 -46.90 74.94
C ILE A 674 -26.14 -46.57 75.95
N GLN A 675 -26.84 -45.45 75.77
CA GLN A 675 -28.03 -45.14 76.59
C GLN A 675 -29.18 -46.14 76.36
N LEU A 676 -29.47 -46.50 75.11
CA LEU A 676 -30.52 -47.49 74.79
C LEU A 676 -30.21 -48.89 75.32
N GLN A 677 -28.93 -49.30 75.37
CA GLN A 677 -28.53 -50.51 76.07
C GLN A 677 -28.82 -50.43 77.58
N LYS A 678 -28.51 -49.29 78.23
CA LYS A 678 -28.82 -49.07 79.66
C LYS A 678 -30.32 -49.16 79.96
N TYR A 679 -31.18 -48.57 79.12
CA TYR A 679 -32.63 -48.72 79.26
C TYR A 679 -33.10 -50.18 79.07
N ARG A 680 -32.55 -50.93 78.10
CA ARG A 680 -32.86 -52.37 77.90
C ARG A 680 -32.35 -53.30 79.01
N SER A 681 -31.41 -52.87 79.85
CA SER A 681 -31.11 -53.56 81.11
C SER A 681 -32.14 -53.24 82.21
N MET A 682 -32.71 -52.04 82.21
CA MET A 682 -33.66 -51.59 83.23
C MET A 682 -35.07 -52.19 83.04
N GLU A 683 -35.58 -52.25 81.80
CA GLU A 683 -36.87 -52.88 81.48
C GLU A 683 -36.94 -54.39 81.80
N ARG A 684 -35.79 -55.04 82.06
CA ARG A 684 -35.72 -56.46 82.46
C ARG A 684 -35.86 -56.70 83.98
N HIS A 685 -36.25 -55.70 84.77
CA HIS A 685 -36.54 -55.88 86.21
C HIS A 685 -38.03 -55.74 86.59
N ASP A 686 -38.86 -55.04 85.82
CA ASP A 686 -40.25 -54.73 86.21
C ASP A 686 -41.34 -55.71 85.73
N ARG A 687 -41.00 -56.93 85.29
CA ARG A 687 -42.01 -57.93 84.84
C ARG A 687 -41.74 -59.40 85.23
N ARG A 688 -41.69 -59.72 86.53
CA ARG A 688 -42.46 -60.86 87.13
C ARG A 688 -42.19 -61.11 88.63
N SER A 689 -43.23 -60.89 89.42
CA SER A 689 -43.80 -61.89 90.36
C SER A 689 -45.30 -61.97 90.01
N HIS A 690 -46.00 -63.10 90.03
CA HIS A 690 -45.92 -64.33 90.82
C HIS A 690 -46.23 -65.57 89.93
N VAL A 691 -45.65 -66.75 90.24
CA VAL A 691 -46.19 -68.12 89.95
C VAL A 691 -46.25 -68.49 88.43
N PRO A 692 -45.99 -69.75 87.98
CA PRO A 692 -46.13 -71.03 88.69
C PRO A 692 -44.87 -71.91 88.83
N GLU A 693 -45.12 -73.09 89.42
CA GLU A 693 -44.33 -74.32 89.40
C GLU A 693 -43.82 -74.70 87.97
N GLU A 694 -42.84 -75.60 87.77
CA GLU A 694 -42.41 -76.75 88.59
C GLU A 694 -40.94 -77.17 88.30
N PHE A 695 -40.25 -77.70 89.32
CA PHE A 695 -38.99 -78.51 89.36
C PHE A 695 -37.88 -78.39 88.28
N ASP A 696 -36.66 -78.02 88.71
CA ASP A 696 -35.45 -78.89 88.89
C ASP A 696 -35.06 -79.96 87.81
N GLN A 697 -33.78 -80.31 87.58
CA GLN A 697 -32.64 -80.37 88.52
C GLN A 697 -31.24 -80.51 87.83
N LEU A 698 -30.15 -80.39 88.64
CA LEU A 698 -28.73 -80.77 88.37
C LEU A 698 -27.97 -79.99 87.26
N GLN A 699 -27.09 -78.99 87.48
CA GLN A 699 -26.10 -78.64 88.53
C GLN A 699 -24.67 -79.22 88.30
N GLU A 700 -23.65 -78.39 88.60
CA GLU A 700 -22.21 -78.72 88.87
C GLU A 700 -21.23 -78.92 87.69
N ILE A 701 -19.92 -78.58 87.78
CA ILE A 701 -19.17 -77.48 88.46
C ILE A 701 -17.73 -77.49 87.85
N ILE A 702 -16.96 -76.40 87.99
CA ILE A 702 -15.50 -76.30 88.25
C ILE A 702 -14.98 -74.94 87.73
N GLU A 703 -14.20 -74.28 88.59
CA GLU A 703 -13.74 -72.89 88.48
C GLU A 703 -12.27 -72.81 87.92
N PRO A 704 -11.38 -71.89 88.35
CA PRO A 704 -11.15 -70.60 87.68
C PRO A 704 -9.66 -70.36 87.33
N GLU A 705 -9.28 -69.12 86.99
CA GLU A 705 -8.18 -68.33 87.62
C GLU A 705 -7.49 -67.33 86.67
N GLN A 706 -7.10 -66.20 87.28
CA GLN A 706 -6.01 -65.26 86.94
C GLN A 706 -5.86 -64.70 85.50
N GLY A 707 -5.73 -63.37 85.42
CA GLY A 707 -5.39 -62.64 84.19
C GLY A 707 -4.00 -62.01 84.24
N THR A 708 -3.66 -61.20 83.23
CA THR A 708 -2.49 -60.30 83.28
C THR A 708 -2.67 -59.11 82.32
N SER A 709 -1.72 -58.18 82.37
CA SER A 709 -1.74 -56.86 81.73
C SER A 709 -1.14 -56.87 80.30
N GLU A 710 -1.02 -55.66 79.74
CA GLU A 710 0.06 -55.23 78.83
C GLU A 710 0.01 -55.48 77.30
N THR A 711 -0.34 -54.37 76.62
CA THR A 711 0.45 -53.67 75.57
C THR A 711 0.70 -54.25 74.16
N SER A 712 0.71 -53.31 73.20
CA SER A 712 1.44 -53.31 71.91
C SER A 712 1.58 -54.65 71.16
N GLY A 713 0.85 -54.91 70.06
CA GLY A 713 0.77 -54.04 68.88
C GLY A 713 1.82 -54.41 67.81
N ILE A 714 1.85 -53.67 66.70
CA ILE A 714 2.85 -53.73 65.61
C ILE A 714 2.82 -55.01 64.73
N THR A 715 2.36 -54.81 63.47
CA THR A 715 2.52 -55.68 62.28
C THR A 715 1.95 -57.11 62.33
N GLY A 716 1.43 -57.67 61.24
CA GLY A 716 1.27 -57.11 59.90
C GLY A 716 1.57 -58.15 58.83
N ASP A 717 0.62 -58.27 57.89
CA ASP A 717 0.70 -58.96 56.59
C ASP A 717 1.08 -60.46 56.58
N GLY A 718 0.27 -61.25 55.86
CA GLY A 718 0.23 -62.72 55.98
C GLY A 718 -0.51 -63.41 54.84
N THR A 719 -0.31 -62.93 53.61
CA THR A 719 -0.76 -63.50 52.32
C THR A 719 -1.11 -65.01 52.32
N GLY A 720 -2.39 -65.36 52.01
CA GLY A 720 -2.93 -66.73 52.22
C GLY A 720 -3.50 -67.49 51.00
N ARG A 721 -4.37 -66.85 50.19
CA ARG A 721 -4.86 -67.31 48.84
C ARG A 721 -5.78 -68.56 48.77
N MET A 722 -6.77 -68.51 47.85
CA MET A 722 -7.71 -69.59 47.43
C MET A 722 -8.77 -69.99 48.49
N GLN A 723 -10.04 -70.31 48.17
CA GLN A 723 -10.68 -70.74 46.91
C GLN A 723 -12.08 -70.09 46.71
N GLY A 724 -12.65 -70.28 45.51
CA GLY A 724 -14.09 -70.12 45.24
C GLY A 724 -14.52 -68.70 44.85
N GLY A 725 -15.58 -68.52 44.05
CA GLY A 725 -16.43 -69.55 43.43
C GLY A 725 -17.79 -68.98 43.08
N VAL A 726 -17.99 -68.66 41.80
CA VAL A 726 -19.22 -68.09 41.20
C VAL A 726 -20.52 -68.73 41.73
N VAL A 727 -21.52 -67.90 42.08
CA VAL A 727 -22.93 -68.02 41.62
C VAL A 727 -23.76 -66.81 42.08
N ILE A 728 -24.57 -66.27 41.17
CA ILE A 728 -25.71 -65.37 41.45
C ILE A 728 -26.98 -66.14 41.04
N PRO A 729 -28.01 -66.19 41.90
CA PRO A 729 -29.38 -66.19 41.41
C PRO A 729 -30.37 -65.42 42.31
N GLU A 730 -31.34 -64.77 41.69
CA GLU A 730 -32.65 -64.40 42.27
C GLU A 730 -33.63 -65.61 42.07
N PRO A 731 -34.97 -65.53 42.22
CA PRO A 731 -35.87 -64.50 42.80
C PRO A 731 -36.94 -65.12 43.75
N MET A 732 -38.17 -64.57 43.73
CA MET A 732 -39.46 -65.04 44.31
C MET A 732 -39.80 -64.55 45.75
N ASP A 733 -41.04 -64.16 46.10
CA ASP A 733 -42.26 -64.10 45.27
C ASP A 733 -43.34 -63.04 45.66
N GLU A 734 -44.38 -63.00 44.80
CA GLU A 734 -45.69 -62.33 44.84
C GLU A 734 -46.34 -61.89 46.18
N GLY A 735 -47.17 -60.83 46.10
CA GLY A 735 -48.15 -60.47 47.13
C GLY A 735 -49.03 -59.27 46.73
N MET A 736 -50.33 -59.51 46.43
CA MET A 736 -51.29 -58.47 46.01
C MET A 736 -52.53 -58.39 46.94
N THR A 737 -53.41 -57.40 46.70
CA THR A 737 -54.74 -57.16 47.32
C THR A 737 -54.75 -56.46 48.71
N SER A 738 -55.77 -55.68 49.12
CA SER A 738 -56.79 -54.86 48.41
C SER A 738 -57.60 -53.98 49.40
N ASN A 739 -58.52 -53.14 48.89
CA ASN A 739 -59.67 -52.49 49.58
C ASN A 739 -59.37 -51.25 50.47
N ILE A 740 -60.27 -50.23 50.61
CA ILE A 740 -61.64 -50.07 50.06
C ILE A 740 -62.06 -48.58 49.86
N GLN A 741 -62.88 -48.30 48.83
CA GLN A 741 -63.78 -47.12 48.61
C GLN A 741 -63.16 -45.69 48.58
N ALA A 742 -63.72 -44.69 47.89
CA ALA A 742 -64.95 -44.54 47.07
C ALA A 742 -64.81 -43.31 46.13
N SER A 743 -65.64 -43.04 45.10
CA SER A 743 -66.56 -43.84 44.25
C SER A 743 -67.14 -42.94 43.14
N SER A 744 -67.47 -43.51 41.96
CA SER A 744 -68.34 -42.93 40.90
C SER A 744 -67.83 -41.68 40.15
N THR A 745 -68.08 -41.40 38.86
CA THR A 745 -68.65 -42.07 37.65
C THR A 745 -68.27 -41.16 36.42
N THR A 746 -68.30 -41.50 35.13
CA THR A 746 -68.94 -42.58 34.35
C THR A 746 -68.18 -42.87 33.02
N SER A 747 -68.75 -43.76 32.19
CA SER A 747 -68.54 -44.07 30.75
C SER A 747 -68.72 -42.87 29.77
N ILE A 748 -68.46 -42.93 28.43
CA ILE A 748 -68.56 -44.03 27.44
C ILE A 748 -67.51 -43.92 26.29
N ASN A 749 -67.18 -45.08 25.68
CA ASN A 749 -66.69 -45.33 24.30
C ASN A 749 -67.29 -44.42 23.18
N ALA A 750 -66.78 -44.34 21.93
CA ALA A 750 -65.52 -44.72 21.27
C ALA A 750 -65.48 -44.15 19.82
N ARG A 751 -64.40 -44.42 19.06
CA ARG A 751 -64.24 -44.43 17.57
C ARG A 751 -65.31 -43.75 16.68
N THR A 752 -64.87 -42.84 15.79
CA THR A 752 -64.94 -43.02 14.31
C THR A 752 -64.20 -41.91 13.55
N ASP A 753 -63.40 -42.33 12.56
CA ASP A 753 -63.23 -41.76 11.21
C ASP A 753 -62.77 -40.29 11.02
N ALA A 754 -62.62 -39.89 9.75
CA ALA A 754 -61.84 -38.73 9.31
C ALA A 754 -62.66 -37.74 8.46
N ASP A 755 -62.26 -36.47 8.45
CA ASP A 755 -61.89 -35.72 7.23
C ASP A 755 -61.22 -34.36 7.59
N GLY A 756 -60.52 -33.76 6.62
CA GLY A 756 -60.50 -32.31 6.35
C GLY A 756 -59.89 -31.31 7.36
N GLY A 757 -58.94 -30.48 6.88
CA GLY A 757 -58.90 -29.07 7.30
C GLY A 757 -57.59 -28.44 7.83
N GLN A 758 -56.67 -28.12 6.91
CA GLN A 758 -55.84 -26.89 6.88
C GLN A 758 -55.06 -26.32 8.10
N ARG A 759 -53.87 -25.78 7.76
CA ARG A 759 -53.10 -24.69 8.43
C ARG A 759 -52.52 -24.98 9.83
N ARG A 760 -51.23 -25.35 9.81
CA ARG A 760 -50.35 -25.34 10.99
C ARG A 760 -49.88 -23.91 11.31
N SER A 761 -50.08 -23.45 12.54
CA SER A 761 -49.40 -22.29 13.12
C SER A 761 -48.56 -22.75 14.31
N THR A 762 -47.37 -22.18 14.49
CA THR A 762 -46.47 -22.47 15.60
C THR A 762 -46.85 -21.68 16.85
N ARG A 763 -46.79 -22.31 18.03
CA ARG A 763 -46.67 -21.61 19.31
C ARG A 763 -45.95 -22.48 20.34
N GLU A 764 -45.15 -21.86 21.20
CA GLU A 764 -44.46 -22.55 22.29
C GLU A 764 -45.41 -23.00 23.42
N GLY A 765 -44.99 -24.04 24.14
CA GLY A 765 -45.18 -24.15 25.60
C GLY A 765 -43.80 -24.06 26.26
N GLY A 766 -43.71 -23.45 27.44
CA GLY A 766 -42.49 -23.48 28.26
C GLY A 766 -42.63 -24.49 29.41
N ASP A 767 -41.67 -24.51 30.33
CA ASP A 767 -41.96 -24.14 31.73
C ASP A 767 -40.69 -23.94 32.60
N GLU A 768 -40.81 -22.91 33.45
CA GLU A 768 -40.40 -22.77 34.87
C GLU A 768 -38.97 -22.97 35.44
N VAL A 769 -38.47 -21.84 35.99
CA VAL A 769 -38.06 -21.60 37.40
C VAL A 769 -36.70 -22.12 37.96
N MET A 770 -35.77 -21.16 38.04
CA MET A 770 -34.94 -20.72 39.21
C MET A 770 -34.49 -21.70 40.32
N SER A 771 -33.20 -21.60 40.67
CA SER A 771 -32.75 -21.63 42.07
C SER A 771 -31.50 -20.77 42.26
N ASP A 772 -31.56 -19.73 43.11
CA ASP A 772 -30.48 -18.77 43.34
C ASP A 772 -30.47 -18.39 44.84
N VAL A 773 -29.34 -18.54 45.55
CA VAL A 773 -29.12 -18.00 46.91
C VAL A 773 -27.68 -17.52 47.09
N SER A 774 -27.55 -16.31 47.64
CA SER A 774 -26.32 -15.53 47.76
C SER A 774 -25.28 -16.02 48.77
N GLY A 775 -24.04 -15.55 48.61
CA GLY A 775 -23.02 -15.57 49.68
C GLY A 775 -21.84 -14.63 49.39
N GLY A 776 -21.82 -13.44 49.98
CA GLY A 776 -20.74 -12.46 49.78
C GLY A 776 -20.91 -11.18 50.61
N ILE A 777 -20.31 -11.16 51.81
CA ILE A 777 -20.33 -10.02 52.74
C ILE A 777 -19.12 -9.10 52.51
N SER A 778 -19.24 -7.87 53.00
CA SER A 778 -18.33 -6.73 52.85
C SER A 778 -16.91 -6.90 53.42
N VAL A 779 -16.01 -6.04 52.93
CA VAL A 779 -14.99 -5.37 53.75
C VAL A 779 -15.02 -3.87 53.42
N MET A 780 -14.80 -3.02 54.42
CA MET A 780 -14.75 -1.55 54.31
C MET A 780 -13.31 -1.06 54.10
N ASP A 781 -13.15 0.10 53.48
CA ASP A 781 -12.29 1.15 54.05
C ASP A 781 -12.74 2.55 53.57
N ALA A 782 -12.37 3.61 54.30
CA ALA A 782 -12.76 5.00 54.05
C ALA A 782 -11.55 5.90 53.72
N GLY A 783 -11.78 6.97 52.96
CA GLY A 783 -10.68 7.82 52.48
C GLY A 783 -11.13 9.13 51.83
N ALA A 784 -12.00 9.88 52.49
CA ALA A 784 -12.38 11.21 52.03
C ALA A 784 -11.28 12.25 52.37
N VAL A 785 -10.92 13.08 51.39
CA VAL A 785 -10.07 14.27 51.59
C VAL A 785 -10.89 15.50 51.22
N ASP A 786 -11.04 16.43 52.16
CA ASP A 786 -11.78 17.69 51.99
C ASP A 786 -11.08 18.65 51.03
N SER A 787 -11.86 19.31 50.17
CA SER A 787 -11.52 20.61 49.57
C SER A 787 -12.77 21.39 49.10
N ARG A 788 -13.56 21.83 50.08
CA ARG A 788 -14.07 23.21 50.22
C ARG A 788 -14.51 24.06 49.00
N LYS A 789 -15.71 24.64 49.21
CA LYS A 789 -16.10 26.07 49.06
C LYS A 789 -16.64 26.61 47.72
N GLU A 790 -17.83 27.22 47.86
CA GLU A 790 -18.26 28.53 47.29
C GLU A 790 -18.43 28.65 45.76
N SER A 791 -19.38 29.41 45.20
CA SER A 791 -20.47 30.30 45.71
C SER A 791 -21.41 30.64 44.52
N SER A 792 -22.59 31.28 44.62
CA SER A 792 -23.62 31.49 45.67
C SER A 792 -24.87 32.10 45.00
N ALA A 793 -26.02 32.05 45.69
CA ALA A 793 -27.26 32.83 45.49
C ALA A 793 -28.10 32.64 44.21
N GLY A 794 -29.45 32.72 44.27
CA GLY A 794 -30.29 32.72 45.49
C GLY A 794 -31.70 33.33 45.33
N GLY A 795 -32.58 33.02 46.29
CA GLY A 795 -33.83 33.74 46.59
C GLY A 795 -35.09 32.86 46.69
N VAL A 796 -36.14 33.21 47.46
CA VAL A 796 -36.29 34.34 48.41
C VAL A 796 -37.51 34.11 49.37
N ASN A 797 -37.48 34.69 50.58
CA ASN A 797 -38.57 34.86 51.59
C ASN A 797 -39.11 33.64 52.41
N GLY A 798 -39.60 33.92 53.64
CA GLY A 798 -40.20 32.91 54.56
C GLY A 798 -40.93 33.44 55.83
N ASN A 799 -40.24 34.20 56.70
CA ASN A 799 -40.73 34.85 57.95
C ASN A 799 -41.20 34.00 59.17
N GLU A 800 -40.81 34.46 60.38
CA GLU A 800 -41.47 34.41 61.73
C GLU A 800 -42.11 33.09 62.26
N GLY A 801 -42.09 32.71 63.55
CA GLY A 801 -41.61 33.29 64.84
C GLY A 801 -42.36 32.58 66.01
N LEU A 802 -42.06 32.71 67.31
CA LEU A 802 -40.96 33.32 68.09
C LEU A 802 -41.05 32.83 69.57
N LEU A 803 -39.96 32.89 70.37
CA LEU A 803 -39.87 32.58 71.83
C LEU A 803 -40.01 31.08 72.21
N GLU A 804 -39.52 30.56 73.36
CA GLU A 804 -38.90 31.23 74.52
C GLU A 804 -37.68 30.48 75.13
N VAL A 805 -36.60 31.26 75.31
CA VAL A 805 -35.43 31.20 76.24
C VAL A 805 -35.82 30.77 77.67
N PRO A 806 -34.97 30.18 78.56
CA PRO A 806 -33.50 30.41 78.75
C PRO A 806 -32.64 29.13 78.93
N ASN A 807 -31.32 29.19 79.23
CA ASN A 807 -30.17 29.97 78.73
C ASN A 807 -28.92 29.62 79.59
N ASP A 808 -27.75 29.71 78.96
CA ASP A 808 -26.51 30.31 79.47
C ASP A 808 -25.47 29.61 80.39
N VAL A 809 -24.28 29.52 79.78
CA VAL A 809 -22.99 30.11 80.23
C VAL A 809 -21.98 29.23 81.01
N ASN A 810 -20.78 29.20 80.39
CA ASN A 810 -19.51 28.72 80.93
C ASN A 810 -19.11 29.40 82.25
N ALA A 811 -18.35 28.70 83.09
CA ALA A 811 -17.11 29.24 83.67
C ALA A 811 -16.16 28.11 84.09
N GLU A 812 -14.89 28.45 84.27
CA GLU A 812 -13.85 27.54 84.78
C GLU A 812 -13.63 27.70 86.30
N LYS A 813 -13.12 26.62 86.92
CA LYS A 813 -12.20 26.59 88.07
C LYS A 813 -12.66 26.90 89.51
N GLU A 814 -12.01 26.14 90.41
CA GLU A 814 -11.73 26.39 91.84
C GLU A 814 -12.93 26.43 92.80
N GLN A 815 -12.84 25.96 94.06
CA GLN A 815 -12.03 24.91 94.71
C GLN A 815 -12.63 24.65 96.13
N ARG A 816 -12.24 23.55 96.80
CA ARG A 816 -12.35 23.31 98.28
C ARG A 816 -13.75 22.97 98.84
N ASP A 817 -13.90 22.25 99.97
CA ASP A 817 -12.93 21.59 100.89
C ASP A 817 -13.57 20.32 101.57
N ASP A 818 -12.79 19.62 102.41
CA ASP A 818 -13.13 18.62 103.47
C ASP A 818 -13.52 17.15 103.13
N ASP A 819 -12.51 16.26 103.18
CA ASP A 819 -12.32 15.05 104.04
C ASP A 819 -13.38 13.90 104.15
N VAL A 820 -13.06 12.63 104.49
CA VAL A 820 -11.92 12.00 105.24
C VAL A 820 -11.44 10.65 104.63
N GLU A 821 -10.16 10.33 104.87
CA GLU A 821 -9.35 9.08 104.81
C GLU A 821 -9.94 7.77 105.43
N LEU A 822 -9.27 6.58 105.47
CA LEU A 822 -8.51 5.73 104.51
C LEU A 822 -8.04 4.40 105.21
N ASN A 823 -7.64 3.37 104.45
CA ASN A 823 -6.90 2.13 104.85
C ASN A 823 -7.58 1.07 105.77
N GLY A 824 -7.26 -0.24 105.72
CA GLY A 824 -6.46 -1.00 104.74
C GLY A 824 -6.12 -2.48 105.11
N ASN A 825 -5.78 -3.29 104.09
CA ASN A 825 -4.98 -4.55 104.06
C ASN A 825 -5.44 -5.91 104.68
N LEU A 826 -5.88 -6.81 103.79
CA LEU A 826 -5.35 -8.16 103.45
C LEU A 826 -4.80 -9.21 104.48
N VAL A 827 -5.27 -10.47 104.27
CA VAL A 827 -4.56 -11.78 104.35
C VAL A 827 -4.29 -12.47 105.70
N GLY A 828 -4.63 -13.78 105.80
CA GLY A 828 -4.02 -14.75 106.73
C GLY A 828 -4.94 -15.94 107.11
N ALA A 829 -4.44 -17.18 107.06
CA ALA A 829 -5.19 -18.41 107.41
C ALA A 829 -4.51 -19.22 108.54
N GLY A 830 -5.25 -20.09 109.27
CA GLY A 830 -4.66 -21.24 109.99
C GLY A 830 -5.30 -21.71 111.32
N ALA A 831 -5.93 -22.90 111.28
CA ALA A 831 -5.83 -24.05 112.22
C ALA A 831 -6.29 -24.03 113.73
N ASP A 832 -7.16 -25.01 114.04
CA ASP A 832 -7.07 -26.07 115.09
C ASP A 832 -7.58 -26.02 116.58
N GLU A 833 -8.06 -27.21 116.99
CA GLU A 833 -8.27 -27.92 118.29
C GLU A 833 -9.24 -27.50 119.45
N ILE A 834 -10.34 -28.28 119.57
CA ILE A 834 -10.75 -29.23 120.65
C ILE A 834 -10.45 -28.92 122.16
N ALA A 835 -11.49 -28.98 123.04
CA ALA A 835 -11.45 -29.55 124.42
C ALA A 835 -12.86 -29.66 125.12
N LEU A 836 -12.96 -30.39 126.26
CA LEU A 836 -14.21 -30.76 127.00
C LEU A 836 -14.16 -30.42 128.52
N LYS A 837 -15.32 -30.18 129.18
CA LYS A 837 -15.86 -30.94 130.36
C LYS A 837 -17.01 -30.29 131.19
N GLU A 838 -18.06 -31.08 131.50
CA GLU A 838 -18.61 -31.54 132.81
C GLU A 838 -18.39 -30.76 134.15
N PRO A 839 -19.08 -31.09 135.29
CA PRO A 839 -20.40 -31.78 135.54
C PRO A 839 -21.24 -31.16 136.73
N VAL A 840 -22.25 -31.88 137.29
CA VAL A 840 -22.56 -32.12 138.76
C VAL A 840 -24.07 -32.17 139.16
N VAL A 841 -24.51 -33.31 139.77
CA VAL A 841 -25.59 -33.59 140.81
C VAL A 841 -26.98 -32.89 140.73
N GLY A 842 -28.14 -33.50 141.05
CA GLY A 842 -28.51 -34.86 141.51
C GLY A 842 -29.46 -34.88 142.75
N GLY A 843 -30.33 -35.90 142.91
CA GLY A 843 -30.93 -36.26 144.23
C GLY A 843 -32.43 -36.58 144.35
N ASN A 844 -32.74 -37.88 144.57
CA ASN A 844 -33.84 -38.47 145.36
C ASN A 844 -35.33 -38.33 144.92
N ALA A 845 -36.12 -39.38 145.23
CA ALA A 845 -37.54 -39.56 144.88
C ALA A 845 -38.39 -40.01 146.08
N SER A 846 -39.72 -39.85 146.01
CA SER A 846 -40.69 -40.52 146.89
C SER A 846 -42.14 -40.40 146.37
N LEU A 847 -42.98 -41.39 146.73
CA LEU A 847 -44.47 -41.43 146.65
C LEU A 847 -45.19 -41.95 145.38
N ARG A 848 -44.49 -42.70 144.52
CA ARG A 848 -44.78 -44.08 144.02
C ARG A 848 -46.18 -44.64 143.69
N GLU A 849 -47.30 -44.00 144.00
CA GLU A 849 -48.65 -44.44 143.59
C GLU A 849 -49.36 -43.40 142.73
N THR A 850 -49.13 -42.10 142.97
CA THR A 850 -49.40 -41.08 141.94
C THR A 850 -48.43 -41.21 140.77
N GLU A 851 -47.21 -41.72 140.98
CA GLU A 851 -46.21 -41.94 139.93
C GLU A 851 -46.69 -42.84 138.79
N GLN A 852 -47.64 -43.77 138.99
CA GLN A 852 -48.12 -44.63 137.89
C GLN A 852 -49.17 -43.96 137.00
N GLU A 853 -50.20 -43.30 137.56
CA GLU A 853 -51.17 -42.56 136.74
C GLU A 853 -50.54 -41.29 136.15
N VAL A 854 -49.66 -40.60 136.88
CA VAL A 854 -48.88 -39.49 136.33
C VAL A 854 -47.90 -39.99 135.28
N SER A 855 -47.15 -41.09 135.49
CA SER A 855 -46.27 -41.60 134.43
C SER A 855 -47.03 -42.11 133.21
N ALA A 856 -48.24 -42.64 133.36
CA ALA A 856 -49.09 -43.04 132.22
C ALA A 856 -49.58 -41.82 131.43
N LEU A 857 -50.13 -40.81 132.12
CA LEU A 857 -50.52 -39.53 131.49
C LEU A 857 -49.31 -38.76 130.94
N GLN A 858 -48.13 -38.95 131.53
CA GLN A 858 -46.87 -38.33 131.08
C GLN A 858 -46.26 -39.09 129.89
N THR A 859 -46.45 -40.40 129.77
CA THR A 859 -46.14 -41.12 128.51
C THR A 859 -47.15 -40.79 127.42
N ASP A 860 -48.45 -40.70 127.71
CA ASP A 860 -49.46 -40.25 126.76
C ASP A 860 -49.17 -38.81 126.31
N LEU A 861 -48.82 -37.91 127.23
CA LEU A 861 -48.52 -36.52 126.91
C LEU A 861 -47.16 -36.36 126.22
N LEU A 862 -46.18 -37.23 126.50
CA LEU A 862 -44.94 -37.31 125.70
C LEU A 862 -45.22 -37.84 124.30
N GLU A 863 -46.00 -38.91 124.14
CA GLU A 863 -46.36 -39.45 122.82
C GLU A 863 -47.20 -38.44 122.01
N LYS A 864 -48.11 -37.71 122.66
CA LYS A 864 -48.86 -36.61 122.03
C LYS A 864 -47.98 -35.40 121.75
N ASN A 865 -46.97 -35.11 122.56
CA ASN A 865 -45.98 -34.06 122.29
C ASN A 865 -45.04 -34.45 121.13
N GLU A 866 -44.59 -35.71 121.05
CA GLU A 866 -43.83 -36.22 119.90
C GLU A 866 -44.68 -36.26 118.63
N GLN A 867 -45.97 -36.63 118.72
CA GLN A 867 -46.91 -36.52 117.60
C GLN A 867 -47.13 -35.06 117.18
N LEU A 868 -47.26 -34.13 118.13
CA LEU A 868 -47.37 -32.70 117.83
C LEU A 868 -46.10 -32.15 117.18
N MET A 869 -44.91 -32.42 117.74
CA MET A 869 -43.63 -32.06 117.14
C MET A 869 -43.48 -32.67 115.74
N ALA A 870 -43.80 -33.95 115.55
CA ALA A 870 -43.77 -34.60 114.25
C ALA A 870 -44.82 -34.06 113.26
N THR A 871 -45.91 -33.44 113.72
CA THR A 871 -46.83 -32.68 112.85
C THR A 871 -46.37 -31.25 112.59
N ASP A 872 -45.70 -30.60 113.55
CA ASP A 872 -45.15 -29.25 113.42
C ASP A 872 -43.92 -29.25 112.48
N ASP A 873 -43.05 -30.25 112.57
CA ASP A 873 -41.94 -30.43 111.64
C ASP A 873 -42.41 -30.82 110.22
N ARG A 874 -43.50 -31.58 110.10
CA ARG A 874 -44.18 -31.79 108.81
C ARG A 874 -44.85 -30.52 108.29
N LEU A 875 -45.40 -29.68 109.17
CA LEU A 875 -46.00 -28.40 108.79
C LEU A 875 -44.93 -27.41 108.32
N LYS A 876 -43.79 -27.33 109.02
CA LYS A 876 -42.60 -26.57 108.58
C LYS A 876 -42.10 -27.06 107.22
N ALA A 877 -41.88 -28.37 107.06
CA ALA A 877 -41.44 -28.93 105.78
C ALA A 877 -42.44 -28.64 104.64
N ALA A 878 -43.75 -28.72 104.92
CA ALA A 878 -44.79 -28.35 103.95
C ALA A 878 -44.83 -26.84 103.66
N MET A 879 -44.56 -25.98 104.65
CA MET A 879 -44.46 -24.52 104.47
C MET A 879 -43.18 -24.12 103.70
N GLU A 880 -42.06 -24.80 103.94
CA GLU A 880 -40.82 -24.65 103.17
C GLU A 880 -41.00 -25.14 101.73
N GLU A 881 -41.69 -26.26 101.51
CA GLU A 881 -42.03 -26.74 100.16
C GLU A 881 -43.02 -25.82 99.44
N VAL A 882 -44.03 -25.27 100.14
CA VAL A 882 -44.91 -24.23 99.57
C VAL A 882 -44.12 -22.95 99.26
N ALA A 883 -43.19 -22.52 100.11
CA ALA A 883 -42.33 -21.37 99.83
C ALA A 883 -41.41 -21.61 98.61
N ARG A 884 -40.84 -22.82 98.48
CA ARG A 884 -40.07 -23.24 97.30
C ARG A 884 -40.94 -23.23 96.04
N LEU A 885 -42.14 -23.82 96.09
CA LEU A 885 -43.07 -23.87 94.96
C LEU A 885 -43.60 -22.48 94.56
N THR A 886 -43.79 -21.56 95.51
CA THR A 886 -44.10 -20.15 95.19
C THR A 886 -42.92 -19.48 94.48
N SER A 887 -41.68 -19.66 94.99
CA SER A 887 -40.48 -19.12 94.32
C SER A 887 -40.23 -19.73 92.94
N GLU A 888 -40.55 -21.01 92.74
CA GLU A 888 -40.52 -21.67 91.43
C GLU A 888 -41.64 -21.12 90.52
N LEU A 889 -42.84 -20.85 91.05
CA LEU A 889 -43.94 -20.26 90.28
C LEU A 889 -43.65 -18.82 89.83
N ASP A 890 -43.07 -18.00 90.71
CA ASP A 890 -42.67 -16.62 90.40
C ASP A 890 -41.58 -16.61 89.33
N GLY A 891 -40.54 -17.45 89.44
CA GLY A 891 -39.51 -17.59 88.41
C GLY A 891 -40.06 -18.10 87.06
N ASN A 892 -41.04 -19.00 87.09
CA ASN A 892 -41.75 -19.43 85.87
C ASN A 892 -42.62 -18.30 85.28
N ALA A 893 -43.17 -17.40 86.09
CA ALA A 893 -43.93 -16.24 85.63
C ALA A 893 -43.01 -15.17 84.99
N GLU A 894 -41.82 -14.94 85.53
CA GLU A 894 -40.80 -14.11 84.91
C GLU A 894 -40.34 -14.67 83.56
N LEU A 895 -40.03 -15.98 83.50
CA LEU A 895 -39.68 -16.67 82.25
C LEU A 895 -40.84 -16.64 81.22
N LEU A 896 -42.09 -16.72 81.66
CA LEU A 896 -43.25 -16.60 80.76
C LEU A 896 -43.38 -15.18 80.19
N ASN A 897 -43.15 -14.14 81.00
CA ASN A 897 -43.13 -12.75 80.54
C ASN A 897 -41.96 -12.50 79.56
N GLU A 898 -40.78 -13.05 79.84
CA GLU A 898 -39.64 -12.97 78.92
C GLU A 898 -39.95 -13.68 77.58
N CYS A 899 -40.54 -14.87 77.63
CA CYS A 899 -40.99 -15.59 76.43
C CYS A 899 -42.03 -14.80 75.62
N GLN A 900 -43.01 -14.16 76.28
CA GLN A 900 -44.00 -13.32 75.59
C GLN A 900 -43.36 -12.08 74.94
N MET A 901 -42.43 -11.41 75.64
CA MET A 901 -41.70 -10.26 75.10
C MET A 901 -40.79 -10.66 73.92
N ASN A 902 -40.11 -11.80 74.02
CA ASN A 902 -39.31 -12.37 72.94
C ASN A 902 -40.17 -12.74 71.72
N CYS A 903 -41.35 -13.33 71.92
CA CYS A 903 -42.32 -13.58 70.86
C CYS A 903 -42.78 -12.29 70.18
N ALA A 904 -43.15 -11.25 70.94
CA ALA A 904 -43.55 -9.96 70.37
C ALA A 904 -42.42 -9.27 69.58
N HIS A 905 -41.16 -9.40 70.02
CA HIS A 905 -40.02 -8.90 69.25
C HIS A 905 -39.80 -9.71 67.97
N LEU A 906 -39.93 -11.03 68.02
CA LEU A 906 -39.87 -11.91 66.85
C LEU A 906 -40.99 -11.59 65.84
N GLU A 907 -42.21 -11.30 66.28
CA GLU A 907 -43.32 -10.90 65.40
C GLU A 907 -43.05 -9.54 64.72
N ASN A 908 -42.53 -8.55 65.44
CA ASN A 908 -42.13 -7.27 64.86
C ASN A 908 -40.99 -7.42 63.83
N ARG A 909 -39.94 -8.18 64.17
CA ARG A 909 -38.84 -8.52 63.23
C ARG A 909 -39.37 -9.23 61.98
N LEU A 910 -40.35 -10.13 62.13
CA LEU A 910 -40.99 -10.84 61.03
C LEU A 910 -41.85 -9.90 60.17
N HIS A 911 -42.47 -8.88 60.76
CA HIS A 911 -43.22 -7.85 60.03
C HIS A 911 -42.28 -6.92 59.23
N GLU A 912 -41.20 -6.43 59.85
CA GLU A 912 -40.15 -5.64 59.20
C GLU A 912 -39.57 -6.40 57.99
N ALA A 913 -39.18 -7.67 58.17
CA ALA A 913 -38.66 -8.51 57.10
C ALA A 913 -39.67 -8.77 55.96
N ARG A 914 -40.99 -8.75 56.25
CA ARG A 914 -42.05 -8.88 55.23
C ARG A 914 -42.22 -7.61 54.40
N GLU A 915 -42.11 -6.42 55.00
CA GLU A 915 -42.15 -5.16 54.26
C GLU A 915 -40.83 -4.90 53.49
N GLU A 916 -39.68 -5.31 54.03
CA GLU A 916 -38.42 -5.33 53.27
C GLU A 916 -38.50 -6.29 52.08
N ALA A 917 -39.08 -7.48 52.24
CA ALA A 917 -39.30 -8.42 51.13
C ALA A 917 -40.26 -7.84 50.06
N ARG A 918 -41.34 -7.15 50.47
CA ARG A 918 -42.30 -6.49 49.56
C ARG A 918 -41.66 -5.34 48.77
N THR A 919 -40.88 -4.49 49.42
CA THR A 919 -40.21 -3.36 48.75
C THR A 919 -39.12 -3.85 47.79
N ASN A 920 -38.37 -4.90 48.17
CA ASN A 920 -37.43 -5.56 47.26
C ASN A 920 -38.11 -6.24 46.06
N LEU A 921 -39.28 -6.87 46.25
CA LEU A 921 -40.07 -7.45 45.15
C LEU A 921 -40.50 -6.36 44.14
N CYS A 922 -41.11 -5.27 44.60
CA CYS A 922 -41.48 -4.15 43.74
C CYS A 922 -40.28 -3.55 42.98
N ALA A 923 -39.09 -3.50 43.61
CA ALA A 923 -37.86 -3.06 42.97
C ALA A 923 -37.32 -4.07 41.94
N ALA A 924 -37.48 -5.37 42.18
CA ALA A 924 -37.14 -6.43 41.24
C ALA A 924 -38.07 -6.43 40.02
N ASP A 925 -39.39 -6.33 40.23
CA ASP A 925 -40.39 -6.25 39.15
C ASP A 925 -40.16 -5.04 38.24
N ARG A 926 -39.83 -3.87 38.82
CA ARG A 926 -39.49 -2.67 38.04
C ARG A 926 -38.25 -2.89 37.16
N ARG A 927 -37.20 -3.51 37.70
CA ARG A 927 -35.99 -3.89 36.94
C ARG A 927 -36.28 -4.96 35.88
N ALA A 928 -37.18 -5.90 36.16
CA ALA A 928 -37.59 -6.93 35.20
C ALA A 928 -38.37 -6.32 34.03
N ALA A 929 -39.22 -5.31 34.28
CA ALA A 929 -39.90 -4.54 33.25
C ALA A 929 -38.92 -3.70 32.40
N GLU A 930 -37.98 -2.98 33.04
CA GLU A 930 -36.89 -2.25 32.36
C GLU A 930 -36.05 -3.18 31.48
N TYR A 931 -35.62 -4.33 32.01
CA TYR A 931 -34.89 -5.35 31.27
C TYR A 931 -35.69 -5.95 30.12
N SER A 932 -36.99 -6.17 30.30
CA SER A 932 -37.88 -6.69 29.25
C SER A 932 -38.06 -5.69 28.10
N ALA A 933 -38.19 -4.40 28.40
CA ALA A 933 -38.22 -3.34 27.40
C ALA A 933 -36.89 -3.23 26.63
N LEU A 934 -35.75 -3.29 27.34
CA LEU A 934 -34.42 -3.29 26.73
C LEU A 934 -34.18 -4.53 25.86
N ARG A 935 -34.62 -5.71 26.32
CA ARG A 935 -34.58 -6.97 25.56
C ARG A 935 -35.44 -6.88 24.30
N ALA A 936 -36.64 -6.30 24.38
CA ALA A 936 -37.50 -6.07 23.22
C ALA A 936 -36.84 -5.12 22.21
N SER A 937 -36.21 -4.02 22.66
CA SER A 937 -35.48 -3.11 21.77
C SER A 937 -34.27 -3.80 21.12
N SER A 938 -33.47 -4.55 21.89
CA SER A 938 -32.33 -5.32 21.40
C SER A 938 -32.73 -6.38 20.36
N VAL A 939 -33.85 -7.08 20.55
CA VAL A 939 -34.39 -8.05 19.57
C VAL A 939 -34.85 -7.35 18.28
N ARG A 940 -35.52 -6.19 18.37
CA ARG A 940 -35.88 -5.38 17.18
C ARG A 940 -34.64 -4.95 16.40
N LEU A 941 -33.65 -4.38 17.09
CA LEU A 941 -32.41 -3.91 16.47
C LEU A 941 -31.61 -5.07 15.84
N ARG A 942 -31.54 -6.22 16.51
CA ARG A 942 -30.94 -7.44 15.94
C ARG A 942 -31.66 -7.87 14.67
N GLY A 943 -33.00 -7.90 14.64
CA GLY A 943 -33.78 -8.22 13.44
C GLY A 943 -33.54 -7.22 12.29
N LEU A 944 -33.37 -5.93 12.60
CA LEU A 944 -33.01 -4.90 11.61
C LEU A 944 -31.59 -5.12 11.06
N MET A 945 -30.62 -5.44 11.91
CA MET A 945 -29.26 -5.79 11.48
C MET A 945 -29.20 -7.10 10.69
N GLU A 946 -30.03 -8.09 11.02
CA GLU A 946 -30.09 -9.38 10.31
C GLU A 946 -30.71 -9.23 8.91
N ARG A 947 -31.70 -8.35 8.76
CA ARG A 947 -32.19 -7.90 7.44
C ARG A 947 -31.12 -7.17 6.64
N LEU A 948 -30.35 -6.25 7.24
CA LEU A 948 -29.21 -5.63 6.56
C LEU A 948 -28.15 -6.66 6.15
N ARG A 949 -27.82 -7.60 7.04
CA ARG A 949 -26.89 -8.69 6.78
C ARG A 949 -27.34 -9.53 5.58
N SER A 950 -28.62 -9.88 5.47
CA SER A 950 -29.14 -10.64 4.31
C SER A 950 -28.97 -9.92 2.97
N CYS A 951 -29.02 -8.57 2.95
CA CYS A 951 -28.69 -7.79 1.75
C CYS A 951 -27.19 -7.88 1.42
N ILE A 952 -26.32 -7.81 2.44
CA ILE A 952 -24.86 -7.87 2.27
C ILE A 952 -24.37 -9.28 1.88
N THR A 953 -25.01 -10.34 2.38
CA THR A 953 -24.61 -11.74 2.15
C THR A 953 -25.39 -12.41 1.02
N ALA A 954 -26.08 -11.66 0.17
CA ALA A 954 -26.71 -12.19 -1.03
C ALA A 954 -25.63 -12.75 -2.00
N PRO A 955 -25.89 -13.86 -2.72
CA PRO A 955 -24.86 -14.56 -3.50
C PRO A 955 -24.25 -13.67 -4.59
N VAL A 956 -22.93 -13.75 -4.73
CA VAL A 956 -22.09 -12.86 -5.55
C VAL A 956 -22.27 -13.16 -7.05
N GLY A 957 -23.36 -12.65 -7.63
CA GLY A 957 -23.66 -12.76 -9.06
C GLY A 957 -23.58 -11.44 -9.84
N ASN A 958 -23.98 -10.31 -9.24
CA ASN A 958 -23.95 -9.01 -9.92
C ASN A 958 -23.97 -7.84 -8.90
N PRO A 959 -23.01 -6.89 -8.89
CA PRO A 959 -22.98 -5.80 -7.91
C PRO A 959 -24.20 -4.85 -7.93
N SER A 960 -25.00 -4.87 -9.00
CA SER A 960 -26.30 -4.19 -9.04
C SER A 960 -27.30 -4.76 -8.03
N SER A 961 -27.28 -6.07 -7.75
CA SER A 961 -28.25 -6.71 -6.86
C SER A 961 -28.11 -6.25 -5.40
N PHE A 962 -26.89 -5.92 -4.95
CA PHE A 962 -26.67 -5.35 -3.62
C PHE A 962 -27.29 -3.95 -3.51
N ALA A 963 -27.03 -3.07 -4.48
CA ALA A 963 -27.59 -1.73 -4.51
C ALA A 963 -29.13 -1.74 -4.58
N GLU A 964 -29.69 -2.67 -5.35
CA GLU A 964 -31.14 -2.85 -5.48
C GLU A 964 -31.78 -3.47 -4.23
N SER A 965 -31.15 -4.47 -3.61
CA SER A 965 -31.60 -5.08 -2.35
C SER A 965 -31.56 -4.07 -1.20
N LEU A 966 -30.52 -3.24 -1.12
CA LEU A 966 -30.39 -2.19 -0.11
C LEU A 966 -31.42 -1.07 -0.31
N ARG A 967 -31.72 -0.71 -1.57
CA ARG A 967 -32.80 0.22 -1.92
C ARG A 967 -34.18 -0.34 -1.53
N SER A 968 -34.43 -1.62 -1.81
CA SER A 968 -35.64 -2.33 -1.40
C SER A 968 -35.81 -2.35 0.13
N LEU A 969 -34.72 -2.59 0.87
CA LEU A 969 -34.69 -2.49 2.33
C LEU A 969 -35.03 -1.08 2.83
N ALA A 970 -34.44 -0.03 2.25
CA ALA A 970 -34.71 1.36 2.62
C ALA A 970 -36.18 1.77 2.39
N VAL A 971 -36.80 1.30 1.29
CA VAL A 971 -38.24 1.48 1.02
C VAL A 971 -39.10 0.72 2.03
N SER A 972 -38.81 -0.56 2.27
CA SER A 972 -39.53 -1.41 3.23
C SER A 972 -39.44 -0.90 4.68
N LEU A 973 -38.34 -0.24 5.06
CA LEU A 973 -38.19 0.39 6.38
C LEU A 973 -38.93 1.73 6.53
N SER A 974 -39.32 2.35 5.40
CA SER A 974 -40.02 3.63 5.33
C SER A 974 -41.55 3.49 5.23
N SER A 975 -42.09 2.28 5.02
CA SER A 975 -43.53 2.02 4.88
C SER A 975 -44.22 1.56 6.18
N VAL A 976 -43.57 1.75 7.34
CA VAL A 976 -44.13 1.41 8.67
C VAL A 976 -44.64 2.69 9.31
N ASN A 977 -45.89 2.67 9.82
CA ASN A 977 -46.60 3.88 10.28
C ASN A 977 -45.78 4.72 11.28
N VAL A 978 -45.74 6.03 11.03
CA VAL A 978 -45.03 7.02 11.83
C VAL A 978 -45.89 7.39 13.05
N ASN A 979 -45.83 6.61 14.12
CA ASN A 979 -46.30 7.04 15.44
C ASN A 979 -45.67 6.27 16.62
N ASP A 980 -44.34 6.29 16.73
CA ASP A 980 -43.66 6.10 18.02
C ASP A 980 -42.30 6.82 18.05
N GLY A 981 -41.93 7.39 19.19
CA GLY A 981 -40.75 8.23 19.39
C GLY A 981 -39.48 7.43 19.65
N SER A 982 -39.14 6.49 18.76
CA SER A 982 -38.15 5.44 19.04
C SER A 982 -36.79 5.62 18.34
N GLU A 983 -35.74 5.12 18.99
CA GLU A 983 -34.33 5.08 18.57
C GLU A 983 -34.14 4.45 17.18
N ASP A 984 -35.04 3.53 16.81
CA ASP A 984 -35.23 2.95 15.47
C ASP A 984 -35.21 3.98 14.30
N SER A 985 -35.57 5.24 14.56
CA SER A 985 -35.68 6.29 13.55
C SER A 985 -34.33 6.69 12.92
N GLU A 986 -33.26 6.74 13.70
CA GLU A 986 -31.91 7.06 13.21
C GLU A 986 -31.38 5.95 12.28
N PHE A 987 -31.58 4.68 12.68
CA PHE A 987 -31.20 3.53 11.87
C PHE A 987 -31.88 3.55 10.49
N ARG A 988 -33.19 3.84 10.44
CA ARG A 988 -33.95 3.93 9.18
C ARG A 988 -33.43 5.05 8.27
N ASN A 989 -33.03 6.18 8.83
CA ASN A 989 -32.42 7.29 8.08
C ASN A 989 -31.02 6.92 7.57
N ALA A 990 -30.19 6.25 8.39
CA ALA A 990 -28.86 5.79 8.00
C ALA A 990 -28.92 4.78 6.83
N ILE A 991 -29.84 3.81 6.86
CA ILE A 991 -30.04 2.85 5.76
C ILE A 991 -30.46 3.55 4.46
N ARG A 992 -31.30 4.59 4.54
CA ARG A 992 -31.70 5.37 3.35
C ARG A 992 -30.50 6.09 2.71
N VAL A 993 -29.73 6.83 3.50
CA VAL A 993 -28.52 7.54 3.03
C VAL A 993 -27.47 6.56 2.49
N LEU A 994 -27.35 5.37 3.06
CA LEU A 994 -26.47 4.31 2.57
C LEU A 994 -26.95 3.77 1.21
N ALA A 995 -28.25 3.52 1.04
CA ALA A 995 -28.83 3.06 -0.22
C ALA A 995 -28.59 4.06 -1.37
N ASP A 996 -28.77 5.35 -1.11
CA ASP A 996 -28.56 6.41 -2.12
C ASP A 996 -27.08 6.51 -2.53
N ARG A 997 -26.15 6.48 -1.55
CA ARG A 997 -24.70 6.49 -1.81
C ARG A 997 -24.23 5.26 -2.59
N VAL A 998 -24.71 4.07 -2.21
CA VAL A 998 -24.40 2.81 -2.92
C VAL A 998 -24.99 2.82 -4.33
N GLY A 999 -26.18 3.38 -4.54
CA GLY A 999 -26.78 3.57 -5.85
C GLY A 999 -25.92 4.43 -6.79
N ASN A 1000 -25.46 5.58 -6.30
CA ASN A 1000 -24.58 6.47 -7.07
C ASN A 1000 -23.23 5.81 -7.42
N LEU A 1001 -22.62 5.08 -6.49
CA LEU A 1001 -21.38 4.33 -6.73
C LEU A 1001 -21.57 3.19 -7.76
N ALA A 1002 -22.71 2.50 -7.73
CA ALA A 1002 -23.04 1.47 -8.72
C ALA A 1002 -23.19 2.07 -10.14
N GLN A 1003 -23.81 3.24 -10.25
CA GLN A 1003 -23.93 3.97 -11.52
C GLN A 1003 -22.56 4.44 -12.05
N GLN A 1004 -21.73 5.06 -11.20
CA GLN A 1004 -20.37 5.48 -11.57
C GLN A 1004 -19.49 4.29 -12.00
N ARG A 1005 -19.62 3.14 -11.33
CA ARG A 1005 -18.92 1.91 -11.73
C ARG A 1005 -19.38 1.39 -13.10
N ALA A 1006 -20.67 1.45 -13.41
CA ALA A 1006 -21.19 1.06 -14.73
C ALA A 1006 -20.68 1.99 -15.84
N GLU A 1007 -20.69 3.30 -15.60
CA GLU A 1007 -20.17 4.29 -16.55
C GLU A 1007 -18.65 4.15 -16.78
N LEU A 1008 -17.88 3.89 -15.73
CA LEU A 1008 -16.44 3.64 -15.84
C LEU A 1008 -16.14 2.34 -16.62
N LEU A 1009 -16.89 1.26 -16.39
CA LEU A 1009 -16.73 0.02 -17.14
C LEU A 1009 -17.02 0.23 -18.64
N GLU A 1010 -18.03 1.01 -18.99
CA GLU A 1010 -18.33 1.30 -20.40
C GLU A 1010 -17.24 2.17 -21.05
N ARG A 1011 -16.70 3.16 -20.32
CA ARG A 1011 -15.53 3.93 -20.78
C ARG A 1011 -14.30 3.04 -20.98
N CYS A 1012 -14.09 2.02 -20.14
CA CYS A 1012 -13.03 1.02 -20.33
C CYS A 1012 -13.28 0.15 -21.57
N ASN A 1013 -14.50 -0.37 -21.78
CA ASN A 1013 -14.85 -1.14 -22.99
C ASN A 1013 -14.55 -0.33 -24.28
N ILE A 1014 -14.90 0.96 -24.27
CA ILE A 1014 -14.63 1.88 -25.37
C ILE A 1014 -13.12 2.12 -25.55
N ALA A 1015 -12.35 2.22 -24.46
CA ALA A 1015 -10.90 2.36 -24.53
C ALA A 1015 -10.21 1.08 -25.08
N GLU A 1016 -10.62 -0.10 -24.61
CA GLU A 1016 -10.08 -1.40 -25.05
C GLU A 1016 -10.40 -1.68 -26.52
N THR A 1017 -11.62 -1.37 -26.98
CA THR A 1017 -11.99 -1.54 -28.40
C THR A 1017 -11.24 -0.58 -29.32
N ASN A 1018 -11.03 0.67 -28.89
CA ASN A 1018 -10.17 1.63 -29.60
C ASN A 1018 -8.69 1.19 -29.61
N GLN A 1019 -8.17 0.67 -28.50
CA GLN A 1019 -6.81 0.11 -28.43
C GLN A 1019 -6.65 -1.11 -29.35
N ALA A 1020 -7.65 -1.98 -29.43
CA ALA A 1020 -7.67 -3.12 -30.34
C ALA A 1020 -7.76 -2.68 -31.82
N HIS A 1021 -8.45 -1.57 -32.12
CA HIS A 1021 -8.44 -0.97 -33.47
C HIS A 1021 -7.04 -0.47 -33.83
N LEU A 1022 -6.47 0.40 -32.98
CA LEU A 1022 -5.13 0.98 -33.20
C LEU A 1022 -4.04 -0.08 -33.29
N LYS A 1023 -4.16 -1.19 -32.54
CA LYS A 1023 -3.23 -2.33 -32.66
C LYS A 1023 -3.31 -2.99 -34.03
N ARG A 1024 -4.51 -3.22 -34.59
CA ARG A 1024 -4.66 -3.75 -35.96
C ARG A 1024 -4.14 -2.75 -36.99
N ASP A 1025 -4.35 -1.44 -36.81
CA ASP A 1025 -3.82 -0.43 -37.73
C ASP A 1025 -2.29 -0.43 -37.75
N LEU A 1026 -1.65 -0.56 -36.58
CA LEU A 1026 -0.20 -0.73 -36.46
C LEU A 1026 0.32 -2.04 -37.07
N GLU A 1027 -0.41 -3.15 -36.88
CA GLU A 1027 -0.08 -4.44 -37.50
C GLU A 1027 -0.19 -4.38 -39.04
N ASN A 1028 -1.27 -3.78 -39.55
CA ASN A 1028 -1.49 -3.51 -40.98
C ASN A 1028 -0.39 -2.60 -41.57
N GLN A 1029 -0.01 -1.52 -40.86
CA GLN A 1029 1.07 -0.62 -41.30
C GLN A 1029 2.44 -1.31 -41.27
N ALA A 1030 2.71 -2.16 -40.27
CA ALA A 1030 3.94 -2.94 -40.20
C ALA A 1030 4.03 -3.99 -41.33
N GLU A 1031 2.92 -4.65 -41.67
CA GLU A 1031 2.86 -5.58 -42.81
C GLU A 1031 2.96 -4.84 -44.17
N LEU A 1032 2.34 -3.67 -44.31
CA LEU A 1032 2.52 -2.80 -45.47
C LEU A 1032 4.00 -2.39 -45.63
N LEU A 1033 4.66 -1.93 -44.56
CA LEU A 1033 6.09 -1.61 -44.59
C LEU A 1033 6.96 -2.83 -44.94
N LYS A 1034 6.64 -4.01 -44.40
CA LYS A 1034 7.32 -5.28 -44.71
C LYS A 1034 7.14 -5.69 -46.17
N SER A 1035 5.95 -5.50 -46.75
CA SER A 1035 5.69 -5.77 -48.17
C SER A 1035 6.41 -4.77 -49.09
N LEU A 1036 6.42 -3.47 -48.75
CA LEU A 1036 7.14 -2.44 -49.49
C LEU A 1036 8.66 -2.64 -49.42
N TYR A 1037 9.20 -3.03 -48.26
CA TYR A 1037 10.62 -3.37 -48.11
C TYR A 1037 10.99 -4.61 -48.94
N SER A 1038 10.13 -5.64 -48.91
CA SER A 1038 10.32 -6.86 -49.72
C SER A 1038 10.27 -6.54 -51.22
N LYS A 1039 9.29 -5.74 -51.67
CA LYS A 1039 9.19 -5.27 -53.05
C LYS A 1039 10.45 -4.49 -53.47
N ARG A 1040 10.90 -3.52 -52.66
CA ARG A 1040 12.13 -2.76 -52.90
C ARG A 1040 13.38 -3.65 -52.93
N LYS A 1041 13.40 -4.78 -52.21
CA LYS A 1041 14.47 -5.79 -52.28
C LYS A 1041 14.42 -6.57 -53.60
N PHE A 1042 13.24 -7.00 -54.05
CA PHE A 1042 13.06 -7.66 -55.35
C PHE A 1042 13.38 -6.72 -56.53
N ASP A 1043 12.91 -5.47 -56.49
CA ASP A 1043 13.20 -4.46 -57.53
C ASP A 1043 14.72 -4.22 -57.65
N LYS A 1044 15.45 -4.17 -56.52
CA LYS A 1044 16.92 -4.04 -56.46
C LYS A 1044 17.70 -5.28 -56.91
N GLN A 1045 17.07 -6.47 -56.92
CA GLN A 1045 17.68 -7.68 -57.48
C GLN A 1045 17.41 -7.71 -58.99
N ALA A 1046 16.14 -7.55 -59.38
CA ALA A 1046 15.68 -7.53 -60.76
C ALA A 1046 16.18 -6.31 -61.58
N SER A 1047 16.91 -5.37 -60.98
CA SER A 1047 17.64 -4.31 -61.67
C SER A 1047 19.10 -4.66 -61.98
N LYS A 1048 19.69 -5.66 -61.31
CA LYS A 1048 21.09 -6.08 -61.53
C LYS A 1048 21.28 -7.01 -62.74
N GLU A 1049 20.22 -7.73 -63.09
CA GLU A 1049 20.22 -8.79 -64.12
C GLU A 1049 19.68 -8.28 -65.48
N LYS A 1050 19.54 -6.97 -65.66
CA LYS A 1050 18.97 -6.34 -66.87
C LYS A 1050 19.98 -5.51 -67.63
N ILE A 1051 20.02 -5.70 -68.95
CA ILE A 1051 20.86 -4.96 -69.88
C ILE A 1051 20.32 -3.53 -70.07
N CYS A 1052 21.23 -2.56 -69.99
CA CYS A 1052 21.01 -1.15 -70.28
C CYS A 1052 20.98 -0.91 -71.80
N PHE A 1053 19.86 -0.39 -72.32
CA PHE A 1053 19.72 -0.05 -73.76
C PHE A 1053 19.52 1.46 -74.04
N ALA A 1054 19.03 2.24 -73.07
CA ALA A 1054 18.67 3.66 -73.27
C ALA A 1054 19.43 4.65 -72.37
N ARG A 1055 20.10 4.15 -71.33
CA ARG A 1055 20.99 4.90 -70.42
C ARG A 1055 22.09 3.98 -69.97
N PHE A 1056 23.34 4.33 -70.23
CA PHE A 1056 24.50 3.60 -69.75
C PHE A 1056 24.98 4.24 -68.45
N GLU A 1057 24.79 3.53 -67.34
CA GLU A 1057 25.13 3.99 -65.99
C GLU A 1057 26.14 3.02 -65.36
N ILE A 1058 27.01 3.51 -64.48
CA ILE A 1058 28.05 2.68 -63.84
C ILE A 1058 27.37 1.60 -62.98
N HIS A 1059 27.91 0.38 -63.03
CA HIS A 1059 27.35 -0.87 -62.52
C HIS A 1059 26.14 -1.43 -63.29
N GLY A 1060 25.69 -0.81 -64.39
CA GLY A 1060 24.74 -1.43 -65.33
C GLY A 1060 25.38 -2.55 -66.17
N LEU A 1061 24.58 -3.53 -66.61
CA LEU A 1061 24.99 -4.51 -67.62
C LEU A 1061 24.88 -3.89 -69.02
N ALA A 1062 25.88 -4.07 -69.87
CA ALA A 1062 25.83 -3.67 -71.27
C ALA A 1062 26.33 -4.78 -72.20
N VAL A 1063 25.73 -4.84 -73.40
CA VAL A 1063 26.13 -5.74 -74.48
C VAL A 1063 26.73 -4.89 -75.59
N PHE A 1064 27.87 -5.32 -76.12
CA PHE A 1064 28.57 -4.65 -77.22
C PHE A 1064 28.65 -5.60 -78.42
N LEU A 1065 28.19 -5.14 -79.58
CA LEU A 1065 28.29 -5.86 -80.86
C LEU A 1065 29.44 -5.33 -81.68
N ARG A 1066 30.08 -6.20 -82.47
CA ARG A 1066 31.11 -5.77 -83.41
C ARG A 1066 30.50 -5.10 -84.65
N ASN A 1067 30.73 -3.80 -84.81
CA ASN A 1067 30.20 -3.01 -85.92
C ASN A 1067 31.00 -3.23 -87.22
N ALA A 1068 30.50 -2.69 -88.35
CA ALA A 1068 31.10 -2.88 -89.68
C ALA A 1068 32.53 -2.33 -89.82
N ASN A 1069 32.94 -1.41 -88.94
CA ASN A 1069 34.30 -0.86 -88.89
C ASN A 1069 35.23 -1.74 -88.02
N GLY A 1070 34.74 -2.84 -87.45
CA GLY A 1070 35.51 -3.81 -86.67
C GLY A 1070 35.62 -3.52 -85.16
N HIS A 1071 35.01 -2.43 -84.68
CA HIS A 1071 35.00 -2.02 -83.27
C HIS A 1071 33.77 -2.59 -82.54
N PHE A 1072 33.87 -2.75 -81.22
CA PHE A 1072 32.72 -3.13 -80.39
C PHE A 1072 31.96 -1.87 -79.94
N GLU A 1073 30.67 -1.79 -80.27
CA GLU A 1073 29.76 -0.67 -79.95
C GLU A 1073 28.54 -1.19 -79.19
N ALA A 1074 28.08 -0.45 -78.18
CA ALA A 1074 27.02 -0.87 -77.27
C ALA A 1074 25.65 -0.96 -77.97
N ILE A 1075 24.87 -2.01 -77.69
CA ILE A 1075 23.49 -2.10 -78.17
C ILE A 1075 22.66 -1.03 -77.49
N ASN A 1076 22.15 -0.08 -78.29
CA ASN A 1076 21.57 1.16 -77.82
C ASN A 1076 20.23 1.48 -78.51
N HIS A 1077 19.45 2.38 -77.91
CA HIS A 1077 18.22 2.90 -78.47
C HIS A 1077 18.25 4.43 -78.35
N ASN A 1078 18.48 5.11 -79.48
CA ASN A 1078 18.72 6.56 -79.58
C ASN A 1078 19.94 7.11 -78.78
N CYS A 1079 20.96 6.28 -78.49
CA CYS A 1079 22.20 6.71 -77.80
C CYS A 1079 23.47 6.19 -78.51
N PRO A 1080 23.79 6.68 -79.74
CA PRO A 1080 24.93 6.22 -80.54
C PRO A 1080 26.30 6.53 -79.91
N HIS A 1081 27.36 5.92 -80.47
CA HIS A 1081 28.78 6.25 -80.19
C HIS A 1081 29.31 5.83 -78.81
N TYR A 1082 28.81 4.73 -78.25
CA TYR A 1082 29.35 4.10 -77.04
C TYR A 1082 30.23 2.89 -77.42
N TYR A 1083 31.54 3.08 -77.44
CA TYR A 1083 32.52 2.06 -77.85
C TYR A 1083 33.17 1.36 -76.65
N LEU A 1084 33.47 0.07 -76.78
CA LEU A 1084 34.18 -0.70 -75.76
C LEU A 1084 35.67 -0.32 -75.72
N SER A 1085 36.25 -0.19 -74.53
CA SER A 1085 37.67 0.15 -74.37
C SER A 1085 38.60 -0.98 -74.80
N GLY A 1086 39.79 -0.62 -75.29
CA GLY A 1086 40.82 -1.58 -75.69
C GLY A 1086 41.30 -2.46 -74.53
N GLU A 1087 41.27 -1.93 -73.31
CA GLU A 1087 41.59 -2.64 -72.06
C GLU A 1087 40.57 -3.77 -71.78
N SER A 1088 39.27 -3.47 -71.90
CA SER A 1088 38.23 -4.51 -71.79
C SER A 1088 38.33 -5.53 -72.94
N ILE A 1089 38.65 -5.10 -74.16
CA ILE A 1089 38.84 -6.02 -75.30
C ILE A 1089 40.01 -6.97 -75.04
N ALA A 1090 41.12 -6.50 -74.46
CA ALA A 1090 42.26 -7.34 -74.08
C ALA A 1090 41.90 -8.33 -72.94
N LEU A 1091 41.25 -7.84 -71.88
CA LEU A 1091 40.81 -8.67 -70.74
C LEU A 1091 39.96 -9.88 -71.16
N PHE A 1092 39.02 -9.68 -72.08
CA PHE A 1092 38.17 -10.77 -72.58
C PHE A 1092 38.88 -11.66 -73.62
N GLN A 1093 40.01 -11.22 -74.19
CA GLN A 1093 40.84 -12.05 -75.10
C GLN A 1093 41.83 -12.93 -74.34
N GLU A 1094 42.48 -12.42 -73.29
CA GLU A 1094 43.45 -13.20 -72.48
C GLU A 1094 42.79 -14.35 -71.71
N GLN A 1095 41.54 -14.19 -71.28
CA GLN A 1095 40.80 -15.20 -70.51
C GLN A 1095 40.08 -16.25 -71.38
N GLY A 1096 40.36 -16.32 -72.68
CA GLY A 1096 40.04 -17.48 -73.50
C GLY A 1096 38.60 -17.56 -74.05
N LEU A 1097 37.91 -16.44 -74.23
CA LEU A 1097 36.71 -16.44 -75.07
C LEU A 1097 37.07 -16.96 -76.49
N PRO A 1098 36.22 -17.78 -77.13
CA PRO A 1098 36.50 -18.33 -78.46
C PRO A 1098 36.69 -17.19 -79.47
N SER A 1099 37.82 -17.23 -80.19
CA SER A 1099 38.23 -16.17 -81.12
C SER A 1099 37.20 -16.01 -82.25
N GLY A 1100 36.30 -15.03 -82.08
CA GLY A 1100 35.17 -14.82 -82.97
C GLY A 1100 33.81 -14.56 -82.31
N SER A 1101 33.70 -14.38 -80.99
CA SER A 1101 32.41 -14.00 -80.39
C SER A 1101 31.88 -12.68 -81.02
N PRO A 1102 30.63 -12.65 -81.53
CA PRO A 1102 30.10 -11.46 -82.21
C PRO A 1102 29.66 -10.37 -81.24
N TYR A 1103 29.49 -10.73 -79.95
CA TYR A 1103 29.20 -9.83 -78.86
C TYR A 1103 30.13 -10.03 -77.66
N ILE A 1104 30.19 -9.03 -76.79
CA ILE A 1104 30.76 -9.05 -75.44
C ILE A 1104 29.66 -8.55 -74.47
N VAL A 1105 29.49 -9.21 -73.33
CA VAL A 1105 28.63 -8.75 -72.23
C VAL A 1105 29.51 -8.42 -71.03
N GLY A 1106 29.27 -7.29 -70.37
CA GLY A 1106 30.01 -6.92 -69.18
C GLY A 1106 29.28 -5.88 -68.33
N GLN A 1107 29.70 -5.78 -67.07
CA GLN A 1107 29.20 -4.74 -66.16
C GLN A 1107 30.06 -3.49 -66.33
N ILE A 1108 29.42 -2.34 -66.57
CA ILE A 1108 30.10 -1.05 -66.74
C ILE A 1108 30.82 -0.67 -65.45
N VAL A 1109 32.13 -0.44 -65.54
CA VAL A 1109 32.97 0.08 -64.46
C VAL A 1109 33.28 1.55 -64.67
N HIS A 1110 33.48 1.97 -65.92
CA HIS A 1110 33.83 3.35 -66.26
C HIS A 1110 33.26 3.76 -67.63
N ILE A 1111 32.94 5.05 -67.77
CA ILE A 1111 32.53 5.68 -69.03
C ILE A 1111 33.32 6.98 -69.18
N ASP A 1112 34.13 7.06 -70.22
CA ASP A 1112 35.01 8.19 -70.54
C ASP A 1112 34.44 8.95 -71.75
N ARG A 1113 34.11 10.23 -71.58
CA ARG A 1113 33.46 11.09 -72.59
C ARG A 1113 34.49 11.90 -73.36
N LYS A 1114 34.52 11.74 -74.68
CA LYS A 1114 35.49 12.36 -75.58
C LYS A 1114 34.80 13.06 -76.74
N ILE A 1115 35.51 13.99 -77.38
CA ILE A 1115 35.06 14.77 -78.53
C ILE A 1115 36.15 14.68 -79.60
N VAL A 1116 35.78 14.63 -80.88
CA VAL A 1116 36.75 14.62 -81.99
C VAL A 1116 37.31 16.02 -82.25
N ILE A 1117 38.61 16.20 -81.99
CA ILE A 1117 39.33 17.49 -82.08
C ILE A 1117 40.18 17.56 -83.36
N PRO A 1118 40.34 18.74 -84.03
CA PRO A 1118 41.25 18.90 -85.17
C PRO A 1118 42.72 18.63 -84.84
N ALA A 1119 43.49 18.18 -85.83
CA ALA A 1119 44.93 17.97 -85.69
C ALA A 1119 45.74 19.30 -85.73
N PRO A 1120 46.77 19.47 -84.88
CA PRO A 1120 47.63 20.67 -84.89
C PRO A 1120 48.64 20.68 -86.06
N PRO A 1121 49.10 21.87 -86.50
CA PRO A 1121 50.05 22.01 -87.61
C PRO A 1121 51.51 21.64 -87.23
N PRO A 1122 52.34 21.19 -88.19
CA PRO A 1122 53.70 20.71 -87.92
C PRO A 1122 54.76 21.85 -87.84
N PRO A 1123 55.81 21.70 -87.01
CA PRO A 1123 56.92 22.67 -86.88
C PRO A 1123 58.07 22.44 -87.89
N PRO A 1124 58.94 23.46 -88.11
CA PRO A 1124 60.11 23.37 -89.00
C PRO A 1124 61.39 22.83 -88.32
N PRO A 1125 62.37 22.28 -89.06
CA PRO A 1125 63.67 21.80 -88.55
C PRO A 1125 64.73 22.91 -88.47
N PRO A 1126 65.77 22.76 -87.61
CA PRO A 1126 67.12 22.48 -88.18
C PRO A 1126 68.08 21.61 -87.33
N ASN A 1127 69.05 21.01 -88.04
CA ASN A 1127 70.42 20.56 -87.70
C ASN A 1127 70.89 20.42 -86.22
N GLY A 1128 71.49 19.26 -85.91
CA GLY A 1128 72.42 19.05 -84.79
C GLY A 1128 73.14 17.68 -84.86
N THR A 1129 74.47 17.65 -84.74
CA THR A 1129 75.32 16.44 -84.94
C THR A 1129 76.15 16.09 -83.70
N LEU A 1130 76.25 14.79 -83.37
CA LEU A 1130 77.32 14.15 -82.56
C LEU A 1130 77.47 14.66 -81.10
N ASP A 1131 78.29 14.09 -80.21
CA ASP A 1131 78.38 12.69 -79.70
C ASP A 1131 79.08 12.70 -78.31
N GLY A 1132 78.99 11.69 -77.44
CA GLY A 1132 78.16 10.47 -77.52
C GLY A 1132 78.59 9.35 -76.54
N ASN A 1133 77.58 8.68 -75.96
CA ASN A 1133 77.54 7.23 -75.63
C ASN A 1133 78.60 6.57 -74.70
N LEU A 1134 78.16 6.10 -73.51
CA LEU A 1134 78.75 4.96 -72.76
C LEU A 1134 77.60 4.16 -72.10
N GLN A 1135 77.25 2.96 -72.59
CA GLN A 1135 77.70 1.62 -72.12
C GLN A 1135 77.10 1.14 -70.78
N GLY A 1136 76.53 -0.07 -70.65
CA GLY A 1136 76.30 -1.13 -71.66
C GLY A 1136 75.72 -2.44 -71.09
N ASN A 1137 75.43 -3.41 -71.99
CA ASN A 1137 75.05 -4.84 -71.75
C ASN A 1137 73.63 -5.08 -71.14
N GLU A 1138 72.83 -6.15 -71.41
CA GLU A 1138 72.85 -7.32 -72.34
C GLU A 1138 71.47 -8.07 -72.26
N LEU A 1139 71.03 -9.08 -73.06
CA LEU A 1139 71.49 -9.79 -74.29
C LEU A 1139 70.29 -10.47 -75.04
N GLY A 1140 69.79 -9.90 -76.15
CA GLY A 1140 68.96 -10.60 -77.17
C GLY A 1140 67.51 -11.04 -76.80
N ALA A 1141 66.68 -11.57 -77.72
CA ALA A 1141 66.68 -11.52 -79.19
C ALA A 1141 65.27 -11.93 -79.75
N GLY A 1142 64.82 -11.36 -80.87
CA GLY A 1142 63.53 -11.72 -81.50
C GLY A 1142 62.98 -10.68 -82.48
N THR A 1143 63.33 -10.78 -83.77
CA THR A 1143 63.08 -9.76 -84.81
C THR A 1143 61.98 -10.18 -85.80
N MET A 1144 61.60 -9.27 -86.71
CA MET A 1144 60.69 -9.39 -87.88
C MET A 1144 59.24 -8.92 -87.57
N LEU A 1145 58.58 -8.07 -88.38
CA LEU A 1145 58.96 -7.30 -89.58
C LEU A 1145 58.06 -6.05 -89.69
N VAL A 1146 58.55 -4.95 -90.28
CA VAL A 1146 57.74 -3.74 -90.57
C VAL A 1146 57.75 -3.43 -92.07
N PRO A 1147 56.57 -3.13 -92.66
CA PRO A 1147 56.53 -2.20 -93.79
C PRO A 1147 55.43 -1.12 -93.70
N ALA A 1148 55.79 0.07 -94.19
CA ALA A 1148 54.92 1.08 -94.82
C ALA A 1148 53.81 1.82 -94.02
N ARG A 1149 54.17 3.01 -93.52
CA ARG A 1149 53.42 4.30 -93.57
C ARG A 1149 51.97 4.29 -94.13
N ALA A 1150 51.02 4.84 -93.36
CA ALA A 1150 50.20 5.99 -93.79
C ALA A 1150 49.43 6.69 -92.64
N ARG A 1151 49.41 8.04 -92.67
CA ARG A 1151 48.40 8.96 -92.07
C ARG A 1151 47.96 8.76 -90.61
N ALA A 1152 48.61 9.49 -89.70
CA ALA A 1152 47.95 9.99 -88.50
C ALA A 1152 47.13 11.26 -88.84
N SER A 1153 45.79 11.22 -88.75
CA SER A 1153 44.90 12.41 -88.72
C SER A 1153 43.41 12.12 -88.48
N HIS A 1154 43.02 10.98 -87.88
CA HIS A 1154 41.60 10.59 -87.78
C HIS A 1154 41.23 10.02 -86.40
N ASN A 1155 39.98 10.26 -86.01
CA ASN A 1155 39.31 9.54 -84.92
C ASN A 1155 39.37 8.01 -85.20
N PRO A 1156 39.79 7.16 -84.25
CA PRO A 1156 39.82 5.71 -84.44
C PRO A 1156 38.45 5.12 -84.87
N TYR A 1157 37.33 5.74 -84.48
CA TYR A 1157 35.98 5.29 -84.82
C TYR A 1157 35.38 5.93 -86.09
N GLY A 1158 36.13 6.80 -86.78
CA GLY A 1158 35.72 7.41 -88.06
C GLY A 1158 34.65 8.51 -87.98
N LEU A 1159 34.20 8.91 -86.78
CA LEU A 1159 33.21 9.99 -86.61
C LEU A 1159 33.80 11.37 -86.94
N PRO A 1160 32.99 12.32 -87.46
CA PRO A 1160 33.47 13.64 -87.86
C PRO A 1160 33.90 14.52 -86.68
N VAL A 1161 34.63 15.60 -87.00
CA VAL A 1161 35.12 16.58 -86.03
C VAL A 1161 33.95 17.26 -85.31
N GLY A 1162 34.05 17.39 -83.98
CA GLY A 1162 33.00 17.92 -83.12
C GLY A 1162 31.98 16.87 -82.62
N THR A 1163 31.98 15.64 -83.14
CA THR A 1163 31.12 14.57 -82.60
C THR A 1163 31.62 14.10 -81.23
N GLU A 1164 30.70 13.95 -80.28
CA GLU A 1164 30.96 13.32 -78.99
C GLU A 1164 30.88 11.79 -79.10
N TYR A 1165 31.76 11.10 -78.39
CA TYR A 1165 31.76 9.64 -78.27
C TYR A 1165 32.19 9.22 -76.87
N TYR A 1166 31.78 8.02 -76.48
CA TYR A 1166 32.01 7.48 -75.15
C TYR A 1166 32.86 6.20 -75.28
N VAL A 1167 33.87 6.08 -74.43
CA VAL A 1167 34.67 4.85 -74.31
C VAL A 1167 34.31 4.19 -72.98
N VAL A 1168 33.76 2.99 -73.04
CA VAL A 1168 33.23 2.25 -71.90
C VAL A 1168 34.20 1.14 -71.52
N THR A 1169 34.66 1.14 -70.27
CA THR A 1169 35.40 0.00 -69.69
C THR A 1169 34.42 -0.83 -68.86
N VAL A 1170 34.34 -2.12 -69.17
CA VAL A 1170 33.51 -3.11 -68.47
C VAL A 1170 34.39 -4.17 -67.80
N ALA A 1171 33.91 -4.68 -66.66
CA ALA A 1171 34.41 -5.90 -66.05
C ALA A 1171 33.67 -7.12 -66.63
N MET A 1172 34.36 -8.25 -66.64
CA MET A 1172 33.72 -9.55 -66.81
C MET A 1172 32.79 -9.82 -65.62
N VAL A 1173 31.58 -10.29 -65.90
CA VAL A 1173 30.63 -10.72 -64.89
C VAL A 1173 30.80 -12.23 -64.71
N PRO A 1174 31.27 -12.71 -63.54
CA PRO A 1174 31.22 -14.14 -63.25
C PRO A 1174 29.75 -14.58 -63.21
N ASP A 1175 29.50 -15.83 -63.62
CA ASP A 1175 28.18 -16.48 -63.68
C ASP A 1175 27.24 -16.03 -64.84
N PHE A 1176 27.79 -15.84 -66.05
CA PHE A 1176 27.05 -15.82 -67.33
C PHE A 1176 27.75 -16.64 -68.42
#